data_AF-A0A9N8H313-F1
#
_entry.id   AF-A0A9N8H313-F1
#
_cell.length_a   1.000
_cell.length_b   1.000
_cell.length_c   1.000
_cell.angle_alpha   90.00
_cell.angle_beta   90.00
_cell.angle_gamma   90.00
#
_symmetry.space_group_name_H-M   'P 1'
#
loop_
_entity.id
_entity.type
_entity.pdbx_description
1 polymer ?
#
loop_
_entity_poly.entity_id
_entity_poly.type
_entity_poly.pdbx_seq_one_letter_code
_entity_poly.pdbx_strand_id
1 'polypeptide(L)'
;MGLKPTDIYLIAYNALCCAGWAQVLIGALEYLYFSYQDDNFKLGLETVFFSGKLDYLIIVQLAAVLEIVHAAVGLVRSPVMVTTMQVMSRVVVLFPAVFSNGATQYGAGLMVLAWSMVEVPRYAFYIMAIWSGDATKGTPYPLFWLRYSLFAILYPMGIFGELTVCLAAAKDTHFALSYGWAPFAYGTLLPVIYFFGSPFMIFNMYSNRVNAMKKRFARPPPPPRGVSWPEDEKGQRSSTNVNKAILAAAVGAVNKDKEAAVNKTRSWRFGYVKHLAAMVEEQCKSPEAALKIAQAGLDKAYDVFEFIAPDGSAVSLREAMESKPTEKFHTAYIQGEGKKTDKNQLEIPYDERTLRGDKLKKQVKEWVDYGTIEPSAGDAIISCVDHPEYLDLSDRYFVLLGAGSAMGPFLVLMALGANVIAVDLDRDFIWKRLIKIARLSSGSITFPLKVPQDECKTDDDLFKNAGCNLFTHTPMIRDWLLDLYPGKDFTVGSYAYLDGARHVQVSLAMDAICKDLSEKRKASLAYLCTPTDLHLVPKEAYEAAKANYKSYSSRIFCMIMNTLSQGKLLRKNYRAPIKVGDEEFYLLNGISVAQGPNYALAKRMQHWRAIIARSKGCIVSSNIAPSTSTVSVVHNRTFAWAYEGMPYFEPYEIFAPETSNAVMSAILFNDLNDPKSVANPKTKVSNPNQLFSYNSFHGGLWRAAYEVDSIGETSVLIYFWRASASYIAFVVLSYLVFWCNYGKLFGLTQEEA
;
A
#
# COMPACT_ATOMS: atom_id res chain seq x y z
N MET A 1 -18.16 5.21 32.01
CA MET A 1 -18.42 5.13 30.56
C MET A 1 -19.88 4.74 30.39
N GLY A 2 -20.73 5.60 29.82
CA GLY A 2 -22.16 5.29 29.64
C GLY A 2 -22.37 4.46 28.37
N LEU A 3 -22.96 3.27 28.50
CA LEU A 3 -23.35 2.45 27.35
C LEU A 3 -24.45 3.16 26.57
N LYS A 4 -24.35 3.19 25.24
CA LYS A 4 -25.41 3.76 24.39
C LYS A 4 -26.60 2.79 24.31
N PRO A 5 -27.81 3.25 23.98
CA PRO A 5 -28.96 2.37 23.76
C PRO A 5 -28.69 1.26 22.72
N THR A 6 -27.91 1.57 21.69
CA THR A 6 -27.46 0.61 20.68
C THR A 6 -26.54 -0.47 21.28
N ASP A 7 -25.67 -0.10 22.21
CA ASP A 7 -24.73 -1.02 22.86
C ASP A 7 -25.49 -1.98 23.77
N ILE A 8 -26.51 -1.48 24.49
CA ILE A 8 -27.39 -2.28 25.35
C ILE A 8 -28.17 -3.31 24.53
N TYR A 9 -28.76 -2.89 23.40
CA TYR A 9 -29.45 -3.80 22.48
C TYR A 9 -28.53 -4.90 21.96
N LEU A 10 -27.32 -4.54 21.50
CA LEU A 10 -26.36 -5.50 20.99
C LEU A 10 -25.88 -6.46 22.09
N ILE A 11 -25.66 -5.98 23.31
CA ILE A 11 -25.32 -6.84 24.45
C ILE A 11 -26.45 -7.85 24.71
N ALA A 12 -27.71 -7.40 24.75
CA ALA A 12 -28.86 -8.28 24.97
C ALA A 12 -29.01 -9.32 23.85
N TYR A 13 -28.90 -8.90 22.57
CA TYR A 13 -28.93 -9.79 21.43
C TYR A 13 -27.83 -10.86 21.49
N ASN A 14 -26.58 -10.44 21.73
CA ASN A 14 -25.46 -11.38 21.82
C ASN A 14 -25.59 -12.30 23.05
N ALA A 15 -26.15 -11.82 24.17
CA ALA A 15 -26.41 -12.66 25.34
C ALA A 15 -27.44 -13.75 25.07
N LEU A 16 -28.54 -13.42 24.38
CA LEU A 16 -29.56 -14.39 23.98
C LEU A 16 -28.98 -15.43 23.01
N CYS A 17 -28.20 -15.00 22.01
CA CYS A 17 -27.53 -15.93 21.08
C CYS A 17 -26.51 -16.81 21.81
N CYS A 18 -25.73 -16.25 22.74
CA CYS A 18 -24.79 -17.00 23.56
C CYS A 18 -25.49 -18.07 24.40
N ALA A 19 -26.61 -17.72 25.04
CA ALA A 19 -27.40 -18.64 25.83
C ALA A 19 -28.01 -19.74 24.96
N GLY A 20 -28.58 -19.40 23.80
CA GLY A 20 -29.15 -20.40 22.89
C GLY A 20 -28.10 -21.37 22.34
N TRP A 21 -26.93 -20.89 21.91
CA TRP A 21 -25.83 -21.78 21.49
C TRP A 21 -25.25 -22.61 22.65
N ALA A 22 -25.27 -22.10 23.88
CA ALA A 22 -24.89 -22.88 25.05
C ALA A 22 -25.90 -24.00 25.34
N GLN A 23 -27.20 -23.75 25.18
CA GLN A 23 -28.23 -24.80 25.28
C GLN A 23 -28.05 -25.88 24.21
N VAL A 24 -27.73 -25.49 22.97
CA VAL A 24 -27.38 -26.44 21.89
C VAL A 24 -26.18 -27.30 22.28
N LEU A 25 -25.12 -26.69 22.83
CA LEU A 25 -23.92 -27.42 23.26
C LEU A 25 -24.22 -28.40 24.40
N ILE A 26 -24.92 -27.93 25.43
CA ILE A 26 -25.28 -28.74 26.60
C ILE A 26 -26.20 -29.90 26.17
N GLY A 27 -27.25 -29.61 25.39
CA GLY A 27 -28.17 -30.63 24.90
C GLY A 27 -27.47 -31.71 24.05
N ALA A 28 -26.54 -31.31 23.19
CA ALA A 28 -25.73 -32.25 22.41
C ALA A 28 -24.81 -33.10 23.30
N LEU A 29 -24.10 -32.48 24.25
CA LEU A 29 -23.20 -33.21 25.16
C LEU A 29 -23.94 -34.16 26.08
N GLU A 30 -25.08 -33.76 26.63
CA GLU A 30 -25.95 -34.62 27.44
C GLU A 30 -26.42 -35.84 26.64
N TYR A 31 -26.93 -35.62 25.42
CA TYR A 31 -27.42 -36.71 24.59
C TYR A 31 -26.31 -37.71 24.25
N LEU A 32 -25.12 -37.21 23.95
CA LEU A 32 -23.94 -38.04 23.68
C LEU A 32 -23.45 -38.77 24.93
N TYR A 33 -23.52 -38.15 26.10
CA TYR A 33 -23.15 -38.77 27.37
C TYR A 33 -24.08 -39.94 27.71
N PHE A 34 -25.40 -39.77 27.58
CA PHE A 34 -26.35 -40.86 27.80
C PHE A 34 -26.17 -41.98 26.76
N SER A 35 -26.00 -41.63 25.48
CA SER A 35 -25.72 -42.62 24.42
C SER A 35 -24.41 -43.39 24.68
N TYR A 36 -23.41 -42.74 25.28
CA TYR A 36 -22.17 -43.40 25.70
C TYR A 36 -22.39 -44.38 26.86
N GLN A 37 -23.21 -44.01 27.86
CA GLN A 37 -23.54 -44.90 28.97
C GLN A 37 -24.27 -46.17 28.50
N ASP A 38 -25.05 -46.07 27.43
CA ASP A 38 -25.75 -47.19 26.80
C ASP A 38 -24.91 -47.95 25.76
N ASP A 39 -23.57 -47.78 25.73
CA ASP A 39 -22.63 -48.35 24.74
C ASP A 39 -22.98 -48.05 23.25
N ASN A 40 -23.79 -47.00 23.02
CA ASN A 40 -24.32 -46.62 21.72
C ASN A 40 -23.82 -45.23 21.25
N PHE A 41 -22.60 -44.85 21.64
CA PHE A 41 -22.04 -43.52 21.35
C PHE A 41 -22.07 -43.15 19.85
N LYS A 42 -21.79 -44.14 18.97
CA LYS A 42 -21.86 -43.95 17.52
C LYS A 42 -23.27 -43.57 17.08
N LEU A 43 -24.28 -44.33 17.52
CA LEU A 43 -25.68 -44.04 17.23
C LEU A 43 -26.06 -42.65 17.76
N GLY A 44 -25.60 -42.30 18.97
CA GLY A 44 -25.76 -40.97 19.54
C GLY A 44 -25.24 -39.85 18.65
N LEU A 45 -24.06 -40.00 18.03
CA LEU A 45 -23.53 -39.03 17.06
C LEU A 45 -24.35 -38.95 15.78
N GLU A 46 -24.96 -40.07 15.35
CA GLU A 46 -25.78 -40.15 14.16
C GLU A 46 -27.15 -39.49 14.34
N THR A 47 -27.74 -39.62 15.53
CA THR A 47 -29.12 -39.19 15.83
C THR A 47 -29.21 -37.88 16.61
N VAL A 48 -28.09 -37.32 17.10
CA VAL A 48 -28.10 -36.10 17.94
C VAL A 48 -28.86 -34.95 17.32
N PHE A 49 -28.79 -34.77 15.99
CA PHE A 49 -29.53 -33.74 15.26
C PHE A 49 -31.06 -33.85 15.47
N PHE A 50 -31.57 -35.07 15.58
CA PHE A 50 -32.98 -35.42 15.75
C PHE A 50 -33.37 -35.74 17.19
N SER A 51 -32.50 -35.47 18.16
CA SER A 51 -32.73 -35.77 19.59
C SER A 51 -33.90 -35.00 20.23
N GLY A 52 -34.52 -34.06 19.51
CA GLY A 52 -35.53 -33.13 20.04
C GLY A 52 -34.96 -32.07 20.98
N LYS A 53 -33.66 -32.13 21.31
CA LYS A 53 -32.97 -31.15 22.17
C LYS A 53 -32.35 -29.98 21.41
N LEU A 54 -32.50 -29.93 20.08
CA LEU A 54 -31.80 -28.99 19.19
C LEU A 54 -32.71 -27.99 18.47
N ASP A 55 -33.96 -27.82 18.91
CA ASP A 55 -34.85 -26.77 18.40
C ASP A 55 -34.21 -25.37 18.54
N TYR A 56 -33.42 -25.18 19.59
CA TYR A 56 -32.62 -23.98 19.81
C TYR A 56 -31.63 -23.70 18.68
N LEU A 57 -31.07 -24.73 18.01
CA LEU A 57 -30.12 -24.57 16.91
C LEU A 57 -30.75 -23.83 15.74
N ILE A 58 -31.96 -24.25 15.35
CA ILE A 58 -32.71 -23.61 14.26
C ILE A 58 -33.04 -22.16 14.66
N ILE A 59 -33.49 -21.94 15.89
CA ILE A 59 -33.84 -20.60 16.39
C ILE A 59 -32.63 -19.66 16.35
N VAL A 60 -31.48 -20.07 16.91
CA VAL A 60 -30.28 -19.19 16.95
C VAL A 60 -29.65 -19.01 15.58
N GLN A 61 -29.72 -20.01 14.69
CA GLN A 61 -29.19 -19.89 13.33
C GLN A 61 -30.07 -18.97 12.46
N LEU A 62 -31.39 -19.00 12.65
CA LEU A 62 -32.30 -18.03 12.02
C LEU A 62 -32.15 -16.63 12.64
N ALA A 63 -31.91 -16.52 13.94
CA ALA A 63 -31.62 -15.25 14.59
C ALA A 63 -30.37 -14.57 13.98
N ALA A 64 -29.37 -15.35 13.53
CA ALA A 64 -28.19 -14.84 12.85
C ALA A 64 -28.49 -14.08 11.54
N VAL A 65 -29.68 -14.24 10.94
CA VAL A 65 -30.13 -13.39 9.81
C VAL A 65 -30.22 -11.92 10.22
N LEU A 66 -30.54 -11.63 11.50
CA LEU A 66 -30.50 -10.26 12.03
C LEU A 66 -29.10 -9.66 11.98
N GLU A 67 -28.01 -10.46 12.00
CA GLU A 67 -26.65 -9.93 11.84
C GLU A 67 -26.44 -9.29 10.46
N ILE A 68 -27.12 -9.83 9.42
CA ILE A 68 -27.11 -9.23 8.08
C ILE A 68 -27.78 -7.86 8.13
N VAL A 69 -28.91 -7.76 8.83
CA VAL A 69 -29.64 -6.49 9.02
C VAL A 69 -28.81 -5.50 9.84
N HIS A 70 -28.17 -5.94 10.92
CA HIS A 70 -27.28 -5.10 11.73
C HIS A 70 -26.12 -4.55 10.91
N ALA A 71 -25.53 -5.35 10.03
CA ALA A 71 -24.49 -4.91 9.11
C ALA A 71 -25.03 -3.94 8.05
N ALA A 72 -26.19 -4.23 7.46
CA ALA A 72 -26.80 -3.41 6.41
C ALA A 72 -27.23 -2.02 6.89
N VAL A 73 -27.77 -1.93 8.12
CA VAL A 73 -28.17 -0.67 8.76
C VAL A 73 -26.97 0.06 9.39
N GLY A 74 -25.81 -0.59 9.48
CA GLY A 74 -24.59 0.00 10.04
C GLY A 74 -24.55 0.03 11.57
N LEU A 75 -25.40 -0.76 12.25
CA LEU A 75 -25.32 -0.99 13.69
C LEU A 75 -24.00 -1.66 14.09
N VAL A 76 -23.47 -2.53 13.21
CA VAL A 76 -22.17 -3.17 13.37
C VAL A 76 -21.30 -2.89 12.14
N ARG A 77 -20.00 -2.65 12.35
CA ARG A 77 -19.03 -2.38 11.29
C ARG A 77 -18.56 -3.68 10.61
N SER A 78 -19.48 -4.36 9.90
CA SER A 78 -19.20 -5.59 9.15
C SER A 78 -19.57 -5.43 7.66
N PRO A 79 -18.80 -6.00 6.71
CA PRO A 79 -19.19 -6.01 5.30
C PRO A 79 -20.42 -6.88 5.06
N VAL A 80 -21.51 -6.29 4.59
CA VAL A 80 -22.82 -6.96 4.40
C VAL A 80 -22.71 -8.26 3.60
N MET A 81 -21.98 -8.25 2.48
CA MET A 81 -21.82 -9.45 1.63
C MET A 81 -21.10 -10.60 2.35
N VAL A 82 -20.07 -10.27 3.14
CA VAL A 82 -19.30 -11.27 3.89
C VAL A 82 -20.16 -11.85 5.02
N THR A 83 -20.89 -11.00 5.75
CA THR A 83 -21.85 -11.45 6.79
C THR A 83 -22.94 -12.32 6.18
N THR A 84 -23.47 -11.94 5.01
CA THR A 84 -24.50 -12.71 4.29
C THR A 84 -23.98 -14.09 3.89
N MET A 85 -22.80 -14.17 3.29
CA MET A 85 -22.19 -15.46 2.93
C MET A 85 -21.97 -16.34 4.15
N GLN A 86 -21.47 -15.78 5.26
CA GLN A 86 -21.26 -16.52 6.51
C GLN A 86 -22.56 -17.08 7.07
N VAL A 87 -23.63 -16.28 7.15
CA VAL A 87 -24.92 -16.72 7.70
C VAL A 87 -25.61 -17.71 6.74
N MET A 88 -25.70 -17.38 5.46
CA MET A 88 -26.42 -18.20 4.48
C MET A 88 -25.73 -19.54 4.20
N SER A 89 -24.39 -19.61 4.30
CA SER A 89 -23.67 -20.88 4.13
C SER A 89 -24.16 -21.96 5.09
N ARG A 90 -24.39 -21.62 6.36
CA ARG A 90 -24.93 -22.55 7.36
C ARG A 90 -26.40 -22.85 7.17
N VAL A 91 -27.19 -21.88 6.71
CA VAL A 91 -28.62 -22.10 6.36
C VAL A 91 -28.74 -23.11 5.21
N VAL A 92 -27.87 -23.00 4.20
CA VAL A 92 -27.80 -23.96 3.09
C VAL A 92 -27.46 -25.36 3.60
N VAL A 93 -26.55 -25.51 4.56
CA VAL A 93 -26.22 -26.83 5.15
C VAL A 93 -27.33 -27.35 6.07
N LEU A 94 -28.07 -26.49 6.76
CA LEU A 94 -29.19 -26.92 7.59
C LEU A 94 -30.36 -27.49 6.78
N PHE A 95 -30.53 -27.06 5.53
CA PHE A 95 -31.61 -27.54 4.68
C PHE A 95 -31.59 -29.07 4.50
N PRO A 96 -30.51 -29.71 4.00
CA PRO A 96 -30.45 -31.16 3.94
C PRO A 96 -30.45 -31.81 5.33
N ALA A 97 -29.91 -31.14 6.36
CA ALA A 97 -29.91 -31.69 7.72
C ALA A 97 -31.34 -31.89 8.28
N VAL A 98 -32.28 -31.02 7.92
CA VAL A 98 -33.68 -31.07 8.38
C VAL A 98 -34.57 -31.92 7.47
N PHE A 99 -34.40 -31.82 6.15
CA PHE A 99 -35.35 -32.37 5.17
C PHE A 99 -34.95 -33.74 4.58
N SER A 100 -33.77 -34.27 4.93
CA SER A 100 -33.29 -35.56 4.44
C SER A 100 -33.10 -36.54 5.59
N ASN A 101 -33.60 -37.77 5.43
CA ASN A 101 -33.34 -38.85 6.38
C ASN A 101 -31.87 -39.29 6.32
N GLY A 102 -31.22 -39.12 5.16
CA GLY A 102 -29.78 -39.32 4.97
C GLY A 102 -28.87 -38.42 5.82
N ALA A 103 -29.41 -37.40 6.50
CA ALA A 103 -28.65 -36.57 7.42
C ALA A 103 -28.36 -37.26 8.77
N THR A 104 -29.05 -38.37 9.08
CA THR A 104 -28.84 -39.17 10.30
C THR A 104 -27.55 -39.97 10.20
N GLN A 105 -26.42 -39.32 10.45
CA GLN A 105 -25.08 -39.90 10.38
C GLN A 105 -24.11 -39.18 11.30
N TYR A 106 -22.94 -39.77 11.55
CA TYR A 106 -21.97 -39.25 12.52
C TYR A 106 -21.49 -37.81 12.21
N GLY A 107 -21.51 -37.42 10.93
CA GLY A 107 -21.22 -36.07 10.47
C GLY A 107 -22.12 -34.99 11.09
N ALA A 108 -23.38 -35.33 11.36
CA ALA A 108 -24.33 -34.41 11.99
C ALA A 108 -23.91 -34.05 13.42
N GLY A 109 -23.45 -35.02 14.21
CA GLY A 109 -22.90 -34.77 15.54
C GLY A 109 -21.65 -33.91 15.53
N LEU A 110 -20.70 -34.18 14.62
CA LEU A 110 -19.50 -33.37 14.47
C LEU A 110 -19.80 -31.92 14.10
N MET A 111 -20.77 -31.71 13.19
CA MET A 111 -21.23 -30.39 12.78
C MET A 111 -21.85 -29.62 13.96
N VAL A 112 -22.81 -30.21 14.68
CA VAL A 112 -23.50 -29.57 15.81
C VAL A 112 -22.51 -29.18 16.92
N LEU A 113 -21.58 -30.08 17.24
CA LEU A 113 -20.54 -29.83 18.24
C LEU A 113 -19.57 -28.72 17.77
N ALA A 114 -19.14 -28.74 16.51
CA ALA A 114 -18.25 -27.72 15.96
C ALA A 114 -18.89 -26.33 16.00
N TRP A 115 -20.15 -26.23 15.60
CA TRP A 115 -20.90 -24.97 15.55
C TRP A 115 -21.10 -24.40 16.95
N SER A 116 -21.61 -25.21 17.88
CA SER A 116 -21.90 -24.74 19.22
C SER A 116 -20.64 -24.37 20.01
N MET A 117 -19.55 -25.15 19.89
CA MET A 117 -18.27 -24.82 20.53
C MET A 117 -17.59 -23.56 19.97
N VAL A 118 -17.83 -23.19 18.71
CA VAL A 118 -17.26 -21.94 18.14
C VAL A 118 -18.14 -20.73 18.45
N GLU A 119 -19.46 -20.89 18.48
CA GLU A 119 -20.40 -19.77 18.64
C GLU A 119 -20.51 -19.30 20.09
N VAL A 120 -20.46 -20.18 21.09
CA VAL A 120 -20.52 -19.76 22.51
C VAL A 120 -19.40 -18.77 22.86
N PRO A 121 -18.11 -19.06 22.61
CA PRO A 121 -17.04 -18.09 22.85
C PRO A 121 -17.14 -16.86 21.95
N ARG A 122 -17.71 -16.97 20.75
CA ARG A 122 -17.88 -15.84 19.83
C ARG A 122 -18.86 -14.80 20.38
N TYR A 123 -20.05 -15.22 20.80
CA TYR A 123 -21.04 -14.30 21.34
C TYR A 123 -20.61 -13.76 22.71
N ALA A 124 -20.03 -14.60 23.57
CA ALA A 124 -19.43 -14.13 24.83
C ALA A 124 -18.34 -13.08 24.59
N PHE A 125 -17.49 -13.27 23.58
CA PHE A 125 -16.48 -12.30 23.18
C PHE A 125 -17.09 -10.96 22.73
N TYR A 126 -18.16 -10.98 21.93
CA TYR A 126 -18.83 -9.76 21.47
C TYR A 126 -19.45 -8.97 22.63
N ILE A 127 -20.05 -9.64 23.62
CA ILE A 127 -20.54 -8.99 24.84
C ILE A 127 -19.41 -8.26 25.57
N MET A 128 -18.31 -8.96 25.85
CA MET A 128 -17.17 -8.37 26.56
C MET A 128 -16.48 -7.27 25.77
N ALA A 129 -16.42 -7.38 24.44
CA ALA A 129 -15.84 -6.37 23.56
C ALA A 129 -16.66 -5.07 23.56
N ILE A 130 -17.99 -5.16 23.57
CA ILE A 130 -18.87 -3.99 23.65
C ILE A 130 -18.82 -3.38 25.05
N TRP A 131 -18.90 -4.22 26.09
CA TRP A 131 -18.91 -3.77 27.49
C TRP A 131 -17.60 -3.07 27.90
N SER A 132 -16.46 -3.61 27.50
CA SER A 132 -15.14 -3.01 27.77
C SER A 132 -14.78 -1.85 26.83
N GLY A 133 -15.51 -1.69 25.72
CA GLY A 133 -15.16 -0.76 24.64
C GLY A 133 -13.89 -1.12 23.86
N ASP A 134 -13.23 -2.24 24.18
CA ASP A 134 -12.03 -2.72 23.51
C ASP A 134 -12.03 -4.24 23.34
N ALA A 135 -12.22 -4.69 22.10
CA ALA A 135 -12.18 -6.10 21.72
C ALA A 135 -10.81 -6.77 21.95
N THR A 136 -9.74 -6.00 22.18
CA THR A 136 -8.38 -6.51 22.37
C THR A 136 -8.00 -6.59 23.84
N LYS A 137 -7.50 -5.53 24.45
CA LYS A 137 -6.99 -5.56 25.84
C LYS A 137 -8.13 -5.60 26.86
N GLY A 138 -9.28 -5.03 26.51
CA GLY A 138 -10.49 -5.01 27.35
C GLY A 138 -11.19 -6.37 27.54
N THR A 139 -10.92 -7.36 26.69
CA THR A 139 -11.51 -8.70 26.82
C THR A 139 -10.63 -9.65 27.64
N PRO A 140 -11.19 -10.56 28.47
CA PRO A 140 -10.40 -11.57 29.18
C PRO A 140 -9.58 -12.43 28.21
N TYR A 141 -8.33 -12.73 28.58
CA TYR A 141 -7.41 -13.46 27.69
C TYR A 141 -7.91 -14.85 27.27
N PRO A 142 -8.47 -15.70 28.16
CA PRO A 142 -8.98 -17.01 27.75
C PRO A 142 -10.06 -16.90 26.66
N LEU A 143 -11.01 -15.98 26.83
CA LEU A 143 -12.08 -15.74 25.88
C LEU A 143 -11.57 -15.20 24.53
N PHE A 144 -10.63 -14.26 24.58
CA PHE A 144 -9.94 -13.77 23.39
C PHE A 144 -9.20 -14.91 22.67
N TRP A 145 -8.48 -15.76 23.41
CA TRP A 145 -7.74 -16.87 22.83
C TRP A 145 -8.68 -17.87 22.14
N LEU A 146 -9.78 -18.25 22.79
CA LEU A 146 -10.78 -19.15 22.23
C LEU A 146 -11.35 -18.60 20.92
N ARG A 147 -11.78 -17.32 20.92
CA ARG A 147 -12.34 -16.65 19.73
C ARG A 147 -11.44 -16.70 18.51
N TYR A 148 -10.13 -16.59 18.71
CA TYR A 148 -9.15 -16.50 17.63
C TYR A 148 -8.37 -17.80 17.38
N SER A 149 -8.54 -18.86 18.19
CA SER A 149 -7.75 -20.10 18.07
C SER A 149 -8.59 -21.35 17.81
N LEU A 150 -9.86 -21.39 18.22
CA LEU A 150 -10.70 -22.58 18.06
C LEU A 150 -10.89 -23.02 16.59
N PHE A 151 -10.79 -22.09 15.64
CA PHE A 151 -10.92 -22.39 14.21
C PHE A 151 -9.95 -23.50 13.74
N ALA A 152 -8.77 -23.61 14.35
CA ALA A 152 -7.74 -24.56 13.91
C ALA A 152 -8.20 -26.02 14.01
N ILE A 153 -9.08 -26.33 14.98
CA ILE A 153 -9.64 -27.67 15.18
C ILE A 153 -11.09 -27.71 14.69
N LEU A 154 -11.89 -26.69 15.04
CA LEU A 154 -13.32 -26.73 14.78
C LEU A 154 -13.69 -26.50 13.32
N TYR A 155 -12.87 -25.81 12.50
CA TYR A 155 -13.18 -25.65 11.08
C TYR A 155 -13.04 -26.97 10.32
N PRO A 156 -11.91 -27.71 10.39
CA PRO A 156 -11.81 -29.02 9.76
C PRO A 156 -12.91 -29.99 10.21
N MET A 157 -13.20 -30.02 11.52
CA MET A 157 -14.25 -30.88 12.09
C MET A 157 -15.64 -30.50 11.57
N GLY A 158 -15.98 -29.20 11.56
CA GLY A 158 -17.25 -28.69 11.06
C GLY A 158 -17.40 -28.95 9.56
N ILE A 159 -16.42 -28.58 8.75
CA ILE A 159 -16.40 -28.82 7.30
C ILE A 159 -16.63 -30.30 6.97
N PHE A 160 -15.93 -31.18 7.68
CA PHE A 160 -16.08 -32.62 7.48
C PHE A 160 -17.49 -33.10 7.83
N GLY A 161 -18.06 -32.63 8.95
CA GLY A 161 -19.44 -32.91 9.33
C GLY A 161 -20.47 -32.41 8.32
N GLU A 162 -20.33 -31.16 7.87
CA GLU A 162 -21.22 -30.54 6.90
C GLU A 162 -21.19 -31.27 5.55
N LEU A 163 -19.99 -31.60 5.04
CA LEU A 163 -19.83 -32.31 3.77
C LEU A 163 -20.39 -33.73 3.82
N THR A 164 -20.13 -34.46 4.90
CA THR A 164 -20.66 -35.82 5.04
C THR A 164 -22.18 -35.80 5.06
N VAL A 165 -22.80 -34.91 5.86
CA VAL A 165 -24.26 -34.68 5.89
C VAL A 165 -24.82 -34.36 4.50
N CYS A 166 -24.22 -33.40 3.80
CA CYS A 166 -24.68 -32.99 2.47
C CYS A 166 -24.56 -34.12 1.43
N LEU A 167 -23.46 -34.87 1.44
CA LEU A 167 -23.20 -35.98 0.51
C LEU A 167 -24.15 -37.16 0.73
N ALA A 168 -24.48 -37.48 1.99
CA ALA A 168 -25.43 -38.56 2.26
C ALA A 168 -26.87 -38.11 1.98
N ALA A 169 -27.21 -36.85 2.29
CA ALA A 169 -28.52 -36.30 1.93
C ALA A 169 -28.74 -36.28 0.41
N ALA A 170 -27.71 -35.97 -0.37
CA ALA A 170 -27.77 -36.04 -1.83
C ALA A 170 -28.05 -37.46 -2.38
N LYS A 171 -27.80 -38.51 -1.58
CA LYS A 171 -28.09 -39.91 -1.92
C LYS A 171 -29.45 -40.39 -1.42
N ASP A 172 -30.14 -39.62 -0.57
CA ASP A 172 -31.48 -39.95 -0.09
C ASP A 172 -32.49 -39.78 -1.23
N THR A 173 -33.12 -40.90 -1.62
CA THR A 173 -34.07 -40.95 -2.72
C THR A 173 -35.29 -40.06 -2.48
N HIS A 174 -35.79 -39.98 -1.24
CA HIS A 174 -36.94 -39.14 -0.91
C HIS A 174 -36.60 -37.65 -1.05
N PHE A 175 -35.41 -37.25 -0.57
CA PHE A 175 -34.92 -35.88 -0.66
C PHE A 175 -34.62 -35.48 -2.11
N ALA A 176 -34.00 -36.37 -2.89
CA ALA A 176 -33.72 -36.15 -4.31
C ALA A 176 -34.99 -36.01 -5.17
N LEU A 177 -36.02 -36.80 -4.88
CA LEU A 177 -37.31 -36.71 -5.59
C LEU A 177 -38.10 -35.45 -5.19
N SER A 178 -38.04 -35.05 -3.92
CA SER A 178 -38.72 -33.85 -3.42
C SER A 178 -38.04 -32.56 -3.90
N TYR A 179 -36.71 -32.60 -4.11
CA TYR A 179 -35.90 -31.46 -4.52
C TYR A 179 -34.92 -31.88 -5.63
N GLY A 180 -35.38 -31.90 -6.88
CA GLY A 180 -34.58 -32.39 -8.02
C GLY A 180 -33.24 -31.68 -8.27
N TRP A 181 -33.03 -30.47 -7.73
CA TRP A 181 -31.76 -29.74 -7.79
C TRP A 181 -30.75 -30.17 -6.70
N ALA A 182 -31.23 -30.81 -5.63
CA ALA A 182 -30.46 -31.08 -4.42
C ALA A 182 -29.28 -32.05 -4.64
N PRO A 183 -29.40 -33.15 -5.42
CA PRO A 183 -28.25 -34.02 -5.69
C PRO A 183 -27.08 -33.30 -6.37
N PHE A 184 -27.37 -32.40 -7.32
CA PHE A 184 -26.33 -31.60 -7.97
C PHE A 184 -25.72 -30.58 -7.01
N ALA A 185 -26.55 -29.84 -6.26
CA ALA A 185 -26.08 -28.81 -5.35
C ALA A 185 -25.24 -29.37 -4.18
N TYR A 186 -25.73 -30.39 -3.49
CA TYR A 186 -25.10 -30.95 -2.29
C TYR A 186 -24.11 -32.08 -2.59
N GLY A 187 -24.35 -32.84 -3.67
CA GLY A 187 -23.48 -33.95 -4.09
C GLY A 187 -22.27 -33.52 -4.92
N THR A 188 -22.34 -32.37 -5.61
CA THR A 188 -21.29 -31.93 -6.55
C THR A 188 -20.81 -30.50 -6.28
N LEU A 189 -21.71 -29.51 -6.31
CA LEU A 189 -21.32 -28.09 -6.26
C LEU A 189 -20.71 -27.70 -4.90
N LEU A 190 -21.36 -28.06 -3.79
CA LEU A 190 -20.91 -27.70 -2.44
C LEU A 190 -19.56 -28.34 -2.08
N PRO A 191 -19.30 -29.65 -2.35
CA PRO A 191 -17.96 -30.23 -2.18
C PRO A 191 -16.86 -29.49 -2.95
N VAL A 192 -17.12 -29.09 -4.20
CA VAL A 192 -16.16 -28.31 -5.01
C VAL A 192 -15.88 -26.95 -4.37
N ILE A 193 -16.92 -26.25 -3.91
CA ILE A 193 -16.78 -24.97 -3.20
C ILE A 193 -15.94 -25.14 -1.93
N TYR A 194 -16.17 -26.19 -1.14
CA TYR A 194 -15.41 -26.44 0.07
C TYR A 194 -13.96 -26.83 -0.22
N PHE A 195 -13.71 -27.64 -1.25
CA PHE A 195 -12.35 -28.03 -1.66
C PHE A 195 -11.49 -26.82 -1.99
N PHE A 196 -12.00 -25.88 -2.78
CA PHE A 196 -11.25 -24.67 -3.14
C PHE A 196 -11.34 -23.55 -2.09
N GLY A 197 -12.47 -23.43 -1.38
CA GLY A 197 -12.73 -22.33 -0.44
C GLY A 197 -12.19 -22.54 0.97
N SER A 198 -12.16 -23.78 1.47
CA SER A 198 -11.75 -24.06 2.86
C SER A 198 -10.30 -23.69 3.18
N PRO A 199 -9.29 -23.90 2.30
CA PRO A 199 -7.93 -23.46 2.60
C PRO A 199 -7.87 -21.94 2.76
N PHE A 200 -8.52 -21.19 1.86
CA PHE A 200 -8.58 -19.74 1.92
C PHE A 200 -9.20 -19.23 3.24
N MET A 201 -10.31 -19.85 3.68
CA MET A 201 -10.96 -19.50 4.95
C MET A 201 -10.05 -19.76 6.16
N ILE A 202 -9.37 -20.91 6.20
CA ILE A 202 -8.45 -21.27 7.29
C ILE A 202 -7.25 -20.32 7.34
N PHE A 203 -6.62 -20.03 6.19
CA PHE A 203 -5.50 -19.08 6.11
C PHE A 203 -5.92 -17.65 6.49
N ASN A 204 -7.13 -17.24 6.13
CA ASN A 204 -7.69 -15.96 6.54
C ASN A 204 -7.89 -15.89 8.07
N MET A 205 -8.42 -16.95 8.70
CA MET A 205 -8.56 -17.02 10.15
C MET A 205 -7.21 -17.05 10.88
N TYR A 206 -6.22 -17.77 10.35
CA TYR A 206 -4.85 -17.73 10.86
C TYR A 206 -4.27 -16.31 10.81
N SER A 207 -4.42 -15.63 9.67
CA SER A 207 -4.00 -14.24 9.52
C SER A 207 -4.68 -13.33 10.53
N ASN A 208 -5.99 -13.51 10.75
CA ASN A 208 -6.75 -12.76 11.75
C ASN A 208 -6.24 -13.02 13.17
N ARG A 209 -5.93 -14.28 13.52
CA ARG A 209 -5.33 -14.64 14.82
C ARG A 209 -4.00 -13.94 15.04
N VAL A 210 -3.08 -14.02 14.06
CA VAL A 210 -1.77 -13.37 14.15
C VAL A 210 -1.91 -11.87 14.35
N ASN A 211 -2.79 -11.23 13.58
CA ASN A 211 -3.03 -9.79 13.69
C ASN A 211 -3.68 -9.38 15.03
N ALA A 212 -4.65 -10.16 15.52
CA ALA A 212 -5.30 -9.90 16.80
C ALA A 212 -4.31 -10.04 17.96
N MET A 213 -3.50 -11.11 17.98
CA MET A 213 -2.45 -11.33 18.99
C MET A 213 -1.43 -10.19 18.98
N LYS A 214 -0.96 -9.76 17.80
CA LYS A 214 -0.06 -8.61 17.66
C LYS A 214 -0.66 -7.33 18.27
N LYS A 215 -1.95 -7.05 18.02
CA LYS A 215 -2.63 -5.87 18.57
C LYS A 215 -2.77 -5.93 20.10
N ARG A 216 -3.14 -7.08 20.65
CA ARG A 216 -3.33 -7.24 22.10
C ARG A 216 -2.04 -6.99 22.88
N PHE A 217 -0.92 -7.54 22.39
CA PHE A 217 0.39 -7.39 23.04
C PHE A 217 1.18 -6.16 22.56
N ALA A 218 0.58 -5.30 21.73
CA ALA A 218 1.22 -4.05 21.31
C ALA A 218 1.39 -3.12 22.52
N ARG A 219 2.61 -2.60 22.71
CA ARG A 219 2.86 -1.51 23.66
C ARG A 219 2.06 -0.28 23.24
N PRO A 220 1.52 0.51 24.19
CA PRO A 220 0.90 1.78 23.84
C PRO A 220 1.92 2.63 23.05
N PRO A 221 1.48 3.34 21.99
CA PRO A 221 2.38 4.21 21.26
C PRO A 221 2.93 5.30 22.20
N PRO A 222 4.18 5.72 22.03
CA PRO A 222 4.70 6.87 22.76
C PRO A 222 3.84 8.12 22.46
N PRO A 223 3.79 9.09 23.39
CA PRO A 223 3.07 10.33 23.15
C PRO A 223 3.59 11.01 21.87
N PRO A 224 2.71 11.64 21.09
CA PRO A 224 3.11 12.32 19.86
C PRO A 224 4.10 13.44 20.18
N ARG A 225 5.13 13.59 19.35
CA ARG A 225 6.18 14.61 19.47
C ARG A 225 6.57 15.12 18.10
N GLY A 226 6.92 16.40 18.02
CA GLY A 226 7.28 17.06 16.77
C GLY A 226 6.09 17.23 15.83
N VAL A 227 6.37 17.22 14.52
CA VAL A 227 5.35 17.37 13.46
C VAL A 227 4.27 16.29 13.60
N SER A 228 3.05 16.70 13.95
CA SER A 228 1.94 15.82 14.35
C SER A 228 0.62 16.23 13.72
N TRP A 229 -0.23 15.24 13.42
CA TRP A 229 -1.59 15.45 12.94
C TRP A 229 -2.43 16.10 14.05
N PRO A 230 -3.26 17.12 13.78
CA PRO A 230 -4.05 17.79 14.82
C PRO A 230 -4.98 16.84 15.57
N GLU A 231 -5.28 17.17 16.82
CA GLU A 231 -6.33 16.50 17.59
C GLU A 231 -7.71 16.99 17.17
N ASP A 232 -8.64 16.07 16.99
CA ASP A 232 -10.05 16.40 16.86
C ASP A 232 -10.69 16.64 18.24
N GLU A 233 -11.95 17.08 18.25
CA GLU A 233 -12.73 17.34 19.49
C GLU A 233 -12.82 16.13 20.44
N LYS A 234 -12.48 14.92 19.97
CA LYS A 234 -12.48 13.68 20.75
C LYS A 234 -11.07 13.24 21.15
N GLY A 235 -10.06 14.09 20.96
CA GLY A 235 -8.65 13.79 21.20
C GLY A 235 -8.06 12.78 20.21
N GLN A 236 -8.71 12.54 19.06
CA GLN A 236 -8.23 11.61 18.04
C GLN A 236 -7.53 12.36 16.92
N ARG A 237 -6.38 11.83 16.47
CA ARG A 237 -5.59 12.42 15.38
C ARG A 237 -5.95 11.77 14.04
N SER A 238 -6.91 12.36 13.32
CA SER A 238 -7.47 11.81 12.07
C SER A 238 -6.81 12.34 10.80
N SER A 239 -6.11 11.47 10.07
CA SER A 239 -5.49 11.84 8.78
C SER A 239 -6.51 12.15 7.68
N THR A 240 -7.71 11.55 7.72
CA THR A 240 -8.70 11.69 6.62
C THR A 240 -9.24 13.11 6.50
N ASN A 241 -9.64 13.72 7.63
CA ASN A 241 -10.21 15.06 7.63
C ASN A 241 -9.16 16.10 7.21
N VAL A 242 -7.92 15.94 7.69
CA VAL A 242 -6.82 16.84 7.38
C VAL A 242 -6.42 16.76 5.91
N ASN A 243 -6.31 15.54 5.33
CA ASN A 243 -6.05 15.38 3.89
C ASN A 243 -7.11 16.11 3.05
N LYS A 244 -8.37 15.92 3.41
CA LYS A 244 -9.51 16.53 2.73
C LYS A 244 -9.49 18.06 2.86
N ALA A 245 -9.17 18.59 4.03
CA ALA A 245 -9.06 20.02 4.27
C ALA A 245 -7.91 20.65 3.46
N ILE A 246 -6.76 20.00 3.37
CA ILE A 246 -5.62 20.46 2.58
C ILE A 246 -5.98 20.49 1.09
N LEU A 247 -6.58 19.42 0.56
CA LEU A 247 -6.98 19.39 -0.86
C LEU A 247 -8.09 20.41 -1.17
N ALA A 248 -9.05 20.58 -0.25
CA ALA A 248 -10.12 21.57 -0.38
C ALA A 248 -9.56 22.99 -0.43
N ALA A 249 -8.64 23.34 0.48
CA ALA A 249 -7.98 24.64 0.48
C ALA A 249 -7.15 24.87 -0.79
N ALA A 250 -6.41 23.86 -1.24
CA ALA A 250 -5.60 23.93 -2.45
C ALA A 250 -6.46 24.29 -3.68
N VAL A 251 -7.48 23.48 -4.01
CA VAL A 251 -8.33 23.74 -5.18
C VAL A 251 -9.24 24.96 -4.99
N GLY A 252 -9.67 25.23 -3.75
CA GLY A 252 -10.52 26.36 -3.37
C GLY A 252 -9.86 27.73 -3.53
N ALA A 253 -8.53 27.77 -3.66
CA ALA A 253 -7.79 28.98 -3.99
C ALA A 253 -8.13 29.54 -5.39
N VAL A 254 -8.66 28.69 -6.28
CA VAL A 254 -9.05 29.11 -7.64
C VAL A 254 -10.47 28.68 -8.03
N ASN A 255 -11.05 27.68 -7.36
CA ASN A 255 -12.37 27.15 -7.71
C ASN A 255 -13.18 26.69 -6.47
N LYS A 256 -14.19 27.49 -6.10
CA LYS A 256 -15.04 27.24 -4.91
C LYS A 256 -16.02 26.08 -5.08
N ASP A 257 -16.45 25.77 -6.30
CA ASP A 257 -17.33 24.62 -6.54
C ASP A 257 -16.59 23.30 -6.35
N LYS A 258 -15.34 23.22 -6.83
CA LYS A 258 -14.47 22.05 -6.62
C LYS A 258 -14.11 21.89 -5.14
N GLU A 259 -13.88 22.98 -4.40
CA GLU A 259 -13.73 22.96 -2.94
C GLU A 259 -14.96 22.33 -2.24
N ALA A 260 -16.17 22.79 -2.60
CA ALA A 260 -17.41 22.25 -2.06
C ALA A 260 -17.60 20.76 -2.40
N ALA A 261 -17.19 20.32 -3.59
CA ALA A 261 -17.23 18.92 -4.01
C ALA A 261 -16.26 18.04 -3.20
N VAL A 262 -15.06 18.52 -2.91
CA VAL A 262 -14.12 17.86 -1.99
C VAL A 262 -14.81 17.70 -0.63
N ASN A 263 -15.32 18.80 -0.06
CA ASN A 263 -15.95 18.83 1.26
C ASN A 263 -17.18 17.93 1.40
N LYS A 264 -17.98 17.74 0.34
CA LYS A 264 -19.15 16.83 0.35
C LYS A 264 -18.81 15.34 0.26
N THR A 265 -17.55 14.98 0.01
CA THR A 265 -17.17 13.57 -0.20
C THR A 265 -17.16 12.78 1.11
N ARG A 266 -18.04 11.77 1.21
CA ARG A 266 -18.17 10.90 2.39
C ARG A 266 -17.08 9.81 2.43
N SER A 267 -16.91 9.06 1.35
CA SER A 267 -15.91 7.99 1.25
C SER A 267 -14.58 8.53 0.71
N TRP A 268 -13.78 9.14 1.59
CA TRP A 268 -12.51 9.74 1.19
C TRP A 268 -11.52 8.71 0.62
N ARG A 269 -11.50 7.49 1.19
CA ARG A 269 -10.57 6.40 0.81
C ARG A 269 -10.55 6.09 -0.68
N PHE A 270 -11.69 6.24 -1.35
CA PHE A 270 -11.87 5.96 -2.78
C PHE A 270 -12.19 7.23 -3.59
N GLY A 271 -12.78 8.25 -2.95
CA GLY A 271 -13.23 9.48 -3.61
C GLY A 271 -12.15 10.52 -3.85
N TYR A 272 -10.96 10.41 -3.25
CA TYR A 272 -9.91 11.44 -3.38
C TYR A 272 -9.31 11.53 -4.79
N VAL A 273 -9.24 10.42 -5.54
CA VAL A 273 -8.57 10.35 -6.85
C VAL A 273 -9.17 11.33 -7.86
N LYS A 274 -10.51 11.38 -7.94
CA LYS A 274 -11.21 12.32 -8.84
C LYS A 274 -10.96 13.78 -8.47
N HIS A 275 -10.75 14.07 -7.20
CA HIS A 275 -10.51 15.45 -6.73
C HIS A 275 -9.08 15.89 -6.97
N LEU A 276 -8.11 14.97 -6.84
CA LEU A 276 -6.75 15.24 -7.27
C LEU A 276 -6.67 15.50 -8.77
N ALA A 277 -7.36 14.68 -9.59
CA ALA A 277 -7.43 14.91 -11.03
C ALA A 277 -8.06 16.28 -11.35
N ALA A 278 -9.20 16.58 -10.74
CA ALA A 278 -9.88 17.87 -10.89
C ALA A 278 -9.02 19.06 -10.44
N MET A 279 -8.17 18.89 -9.42
CA MET A 279 -7.22 19.92 -8.99
C MET A 279 -6.13 20.12 -10.04
N VAL A 280 -5.51 19.04 -10.56
CA VAL A 280 -4.49 19.16 -11.61
C VAL A 280 -5.05 19.79 -12.89
N GLU A 281 -6.30 19.48 -13.25
CA GLU A 281 -7.00 20.19 -14.34
C GLU A 281 -7.11 21.69 -14.10
N GLU A 282 -7.41 22.15 -12.86
CA GLU A 282 -7.39 23.58 -12.54
C GLU A 282 -5.97 24.16 -12.62
N GLN A 283 -4.95 23.40 -12.22
CA GLN A 283 -3.55 23.84 -12.36
C GLN A 283 -3.15 24.00 -13.83
N CYS A 284 -3.77 23.30 -14.77
CA CYS A 284 -3.48 23.44 -16.21
C CYS A 284 -3.96 24.76 -16.79
N LYS A 285 -4.98 25.41 -16.18
CA LYS A 285 -5.63 26.60 -16.74
C LYS A 285 -4.70 27.81 -16.86
N SER A 286 -3.75 27.98 -15.94
CA SER A 286 -2.69 28.98 -16.05
C SER A 286 -1.53 28.68 -15.09
N PRO A 287 -0.32 29.22 -15.34
CA PRO A 287 0.80 29.14 -14.40
C PRO A 287 0.46 29.69 -13.00
N GLU A 288 -0.28 30.79 -12.95
CA GLU A 288 -0.71 31.43 -11.70
C GLU A 288 -1.67 30.52 -10.93
N ALA A 289 -2.58 29.82 -11.62
CA ALA A 289 -3.47 28.86 -10.99
C ALA A 289 -2.69 27.69 -10.39
N ALA A 290 -1.69 27.16 -11.11
CA ALA A 290 -0.83 26.09 -10.60
C ALA A 290 -0.11 26.49 -9.31
N LEU A 291 0.49 27.69 -9.29
CA LEU A 291 1.22 28.23 -8.14
C LEU A 291 0.29 28.58 -6.97
N LYS A 292 -0.88 29.20 -7.22
CA LYS A 292 -1.86 29.51 -6.17
C LYS A 292 -2.39 28.26 -5.47
N ILE A 293 -2.73 27.22 -6.25
CA ILE A 293 -3.18 25.93 -5.69
C ILE A 293 -2.08 25.30 -4.83
N ALA A 294 -0.85 25.26 -5.34
CA ALA A 294 0.28 24.67 -4.64
C ALA A 294 0.59 25.40 -3.33
N GLN A 295 0.61 26.73 -3.37
CA GLN A 295 0.87 27.58 -2.21
C GLN A 295 -0.23 27.41 -1.16
N ALA A 296 -1.51 27.48 -1.56
CA ALA A 296 -2.63 27.32 -0.64
C ALA A 296 -2.70 25.93 0.02
N GLY A 297 -2.34 24.88 -0.73
CA GLY A 297 -2.25 23.53 -0.19
C GLY A 297 -1.16 23.38 0.88
N LEU A 298 0.04 23.88 0.60
CA LEU A 298 1.14 23.88 1.57
C LEU A 298 0.83 24.78 2.77
N ASP A 299 0.33 25.99 2.56
CA ASP A 299 -0.06 26.90 3.65
C ASP A 299 -1.08 26.27 4.57
N LYS A 300 -2.11 25.61 4.02
CA LYS A 300 -3.08 24.90 4.84
C LYS A 300 -2.46 23.76 5.64
N ALA A 301 -1.46 23.07 5.08
CA ALA A 301 -0.74 22.02 5.80
C ALA A 301 0.08 22.60 6.98
N TYR A 302 0.76 23.74 6.78
CA TYR A 302 1.48 24.44 7.85
C TYR A 302 0.57 24.94 8.98
N ASP A 303 -0.64 25.38 8.64
CA ASP A 303 -1.60 25.90 9.62
C ASP A 303 -2.28 24.79 10.43
N VAL A 304 -2.52 23.64 9.81
CA VAL A 304 -3.32 22.55 10.41
C VAL A 304 -2.47 21.53 11.14
N PHE A 305 -1.24 21.27 10.69
CA PHE A 305 -0.33 20.39 11.44
C PHE A 305 0.17 21.09 12.70
N GLU A 306 0.31 20.31 13.75
CA GLU A 306 0.88 20.75 15.02
C GLU A 306 2.37 20.40 15.08
N PHE A 307 3.11 21.13 15.90
CA PHE A 307 4.42 20.76 16.37
C PHE A 307 4.37 20.65 17.90
N ILE A 308 4.59 19.45 18.41
CA ILE A 308 4.49 19.15 19.85
C ILE A 308 5.88 19.14 20.46
N ALA A 309 6.14 20.04 21.39
CA ALA A 309 7.40 20.17 22.09
C ALA A 309 7.62 19.06 23.14
N PRO A 310 8.85 18.87 23.67
CA PRO A 310 9.14 17.82 24.65
C PRO A 310 8.31 17.88 25.93
N ASP A 311 7.88 19.09 26.33
CA ASP A 311 7.03 19.37 27.49
C ASP A 311 5.53 19.08 27.25
N GLY A 312 5.15 18.73 26.01
CA GLY A 312 3.78 18.44 25.61
C GLY A 312 2.99 19.65 25.11
N SER A 313 3.57 20.86 25.13
CA SER A 313 2.95 22.03 24.49
C SER A 313 2.87 21.83 22.97
N ALA A 314 1.79 22.31 22.36
CA ALA A 314 1.53 22.17 20.94
C ALA A 314 1.23 23.54 20.32
N VAL A 315 1.93 23.84 19.23
CA VAL A 315 1.72 25.03 18.40
C VAL A 315 1.49 24.59 16.95
N SER A 316 1.04 25.49 16.07
CA SER A 316 1.01 25.17 14.63
C SER A 316 2.42 24.92 14.10
N LEU A 317 2.56 24.11 13.04
CA LEU A 317 3.86 23.92 12.40
C LEU A 317 4.40 25.25 11.87
N ARG A 318 3.53 26.13 11.37
CA ARG A 318 3.92 27.49 10.97
C ARG A 318 4.63 28.24 12.10
N GLU A 319 3.99 28.32 13.26
CA GLU A 319 4.51 29.00 14.44
C GLU A 319 5.82 28.36 14.94
N ALA A 320 5.91 27.04 14.95
CA ALA A 320 7.15 26.34 15.30
C ALA A 320 8.29 26.62 14.32
N MET A 321 7.99 26.86 13.04
CA MET A 321 8.98 27.24 12.04
C MET A 321 9.31 28.75 12.07
N GLU A 322 8.54 29.56 12.76
CA GLU A 322 8.86 30.98 12.99
C GLU A 322 9.66 31.19 14.28
N SER A 323 9.54 30.25 15.24
CA SER A 323 10.28 30.29 16.49
C SER A 323 11.75 29.86 16.33
N LYS A 324 12.60 30.38 17.23
CA LYS A 324 13.99 29.96 17.37
C LYS A 324 14.09 28.81 18.36
N PRO A 325 14.71 27.67 18.00
CA PRO A 325 15.02 26.60 18.93
C PRO A 325 15.88 27.10 20.08
N THR A 326 15.61 26.58 21.28
CA THR A 326 16.42 26.82 22.48
C THR A 326 17.74 26.06 22.45
N GLU A 327 17.73 24.87 21.84
CA GLU A 327 18.89 24.00 21.69
C GLU A 327 19.47 24.08 20.27
N LYS A 328 20.77 23.82 20.14
CA LYS A 328 21.46 23.77 18.84
C LYS A 328 22.21 22.45 18.70
N PHE A 329 22.33 21.97 17.46
CA PHE A 329 23.20 20.83 17.16
C PHE A 329 24.66 21.25 17.18
N HIS A 330 25.51 20.35 17.67
CA HIS A 330 26.92 20.35 17.35
C HIS A 330 27.13 19.72 15.98
N THR A 331 28.28 19.94 15.36
CA THR A 331 28.58 19.44 14.02
C THR A 331 29.76 18.48 14.08
N ALA A 332 29.59 17.30 13.50
CA ALA A 332 30.69 16.42 13.18
C ALA A 332 31.12 16.58 11.73
N TYR A 333 32.42 16.44 11.48
CA TYR A 333 33.00 16.35 10.15
C TYR A 333 33.93 15.13 10.06
N ILE A 334 33.84 14.40 8.94
CA ILE A 334 34.75 13.31 8.61
C ILE A 334 35.13 13.42 7.14
N GLN A 335 36.44 13.52 6.88
CA GLN A 335 37.02 13.41 5.55
C GLN A 335 37.23 11.93 5.20
N GLY A 336 36.80 11.52 4.01
CA GLY A 336 37.09 10.19 3.49
C GLY A 336 38.56 10.02 3.11
N GLU A 337 39.08 8.80 3.32
CA GLU A 337 40.47 8.41 3.02
C GLU A 337 40.58 7.60 1.72
N GLY A 338 39.45 7.32 1.07
CA GLY A 338 39.40 6.61 -0.20
C GLY A 338 40.02 7.43 -1.33
N LYS A 339 40.70 6.74 -2.26
CA LYS A 339 41.24 7.41 -3.46
C LYS A 339 40.08 7.93 -4.32
N LYS A 340 40.17 9.20 -4.75
CA LYS A 340 39.29 9.74 -5.80
C LYS A 340 39.46 8.84 -7.03
N THR A 341 38.35 8.41 -7.61
CA THR A 341 38.41 7.59 -8.83
C THR A 341 38.86 8.48 -9.99
N ASP A 342 40.02 8.17 -10.60
CA ASP A 342 40.62 8.98 -11.67
C ASP A 342 39.81 9.02 -12.98
N LYS A 343 38.65 8.36 -13.03
CA LYS A 343 37.96 8.07 -14.28
C LYS A 343 36.80 8.99 -14.62
N ASN A 344 36.24 9.77 -13.68
CA ASN A 344 35.06 10.63 -13.87
C ASN A 344 34.08 10.10 -14.94
N GLN A 345 33.78 8.79 -14.87
CA GLN A 345 33.03 8.09 -15.90
C GLN A 345 31.73 7.60 -15.30
N LEU A 346 30.62 7.86 -16.00
CA LEU A 346 29.32 7.37 -15.57
C LEU A 346 29.27 5.84 -15.69
N GLU A 347 28.95 5.19 -14.57
CA GLU A 347 28.77 3.74 -14.49
C GLU A 347 27.34 3.42 -14.04
N ILE A 348 26.63 2.62 -14.84
CA ILE A 348 25.26 2.20 -14.53
C ILE A 348 25.20 0.67 -14.48
N PRO A 349 24.96 0.08 -13.29
CA PRO A 349 24.65 -1.34 -13.17
C PRO A 349 23.33 -1.64 -13.87
N TYR A 350 23.28 -2.65 -14.73
CA TYR A 350 22.07 -3.12 -15.39
C TYR A 350 22.25 -4.58 -15.83
N ASP A 351 21.31 -5.45 -15.46
CA ASP A 351 21.26 -6.84 -15.90
C ASP A 351 22.62 -7.57 -15.72
N GLU A 352 23.07 -7.64 -14.45
CA GLU A 352 24.35 -8.22 -13.99
C GLU A 352 25.63 -7.62 -14.62
N ARG A 353 25.50 -6.56 -15.41
CA ARG A 353 26.59 -5.87 -16.10
C ARG A 353 26.75 -4.44 -15.58
N THR A 354 27.94 -3.87 -15.75
CA THR A 354 28.19 -2.44 -15.52
C THR A 354 28.39 -1.75 -16.86
N LEU A 355 27.45 -0.88 -17.23
CA LEU A 355 27.45 -0.16 -18.50
C LEU A 355 28.20 1.17 -18.38
N ARG A 356 28.99 1.50 -19.42
CA ARG A 356 29.80 2.73 -19.53
C ARG A 356 29.95 3.14 -20.99
N GLY A 357 30.25 4.42 -21.25
CA GLY A 357 30.58 4.94 -22.58
C GLY A 357 29.54 4.55 -23.64
N ASP A 358 29.99 4.09 -24.81
CA ASP A 358 29.09 3.75 -25.93
C ASP A 358 28.11 2.61 -25.63
N LYS A 359 28.49 1.65 -24.77
CA LYS A 359 27.57 0.58 -24.33
C LYS A 359 26.41 1.15 -23.55
N LEU A 360 26.67 2.15 -22.69
CA LEU A 360 25.64 2.84 -21.94
C LEU A 360 24.75 3.67 -22.88
N LYS A 361 25.33 4.44 -23.81
CA LYS A 361 24.56 5.21 -24.81
C LYS A 361 23.61 4.33 -25.62
N LYS A 362 24.08 3.16 -26.04
CA LYS A 362 23.26 2.16 -26.74
C LYS A 362 22.10 1.67 -25.88
N GLN A 363 22.35 1.30 -24.63
CA GLN A 363 21.28 0.85 -23.72
C GLN A 363 20.26 1.94 -23.44
N VAL A 364 20.69 3.19 -23.26
CA VAL A 364 19.80 4.34 -23.06
C VAL A 364 18.88 4.51 -24.28
N LYS A 365 19.42 4.37 -25.50
CA LYS A 365 18.62 4.40 -26.71
C LYS A 365 17.60 3.25 -26.74
N GLU A 366 17.99 2.03 -26.35
CA GLU A 366 17.07 0.90 -26.26
C GLU A 366 15.92 1.16 -25.28
N TRP A 367 16.19 1.80 -24.14
CA TRP A 367 15.13 2.22 -23.19
C TRP A 367 14.20 3.29 -23.77
N VAL A 368 14.73 4.27 -24.50
CA VAL A 368 13.90 5.29 -25.19
C VAL A 368 13.03 4.65 -26.27
N ASP A 369 13.62 3.81 -27.12
CA ASP A 369 12.94 3.15 -28.24
C ASP A 369 11.84 2.20 -27.74
N TYR A 370 12.11 1.44 -26.68
CA TYR A 370 11.13 0.56 -26.04
C TYR A 370 10.04 1.36 -25.32
N GLY A 371 10.38 2.55 -24.81
CA GLY A 371 9.45 3.45 -24.12
C GLY A 371 9.44 3.30 -22.61
N THR A 372 10.55 2.83 -22.00
CA THR A 372 10.69 2.79 -20.54
C THR A 372 11.06 4.15 -19.95
N ILE A 373 11.71 4.99 -20.74
CA ILE A 373 12.07 6.37 -20.39
C ILE A 373 11.62 7.35 -21.47
N GLU A 374 11.42 8.61 -21.10
CA GLU A 374 11.18 9.67 -22.06
C GLU A 374 12.50 10.09 -22.75
N PRO A 375 12.47 10.53 -24.03
CA PRO A 375 13.68 10.92 -24.77
C PRO A 375 14.57 11.92 -24.02
N SER A 376 13.97 12.92 -23.36
CA SER A 376 14.69 13.90 -22.55
C SER A 376 15.50 13.27 -21.40
N ALA A 377 15.00 12.19 -20.78
CA ALA A 377 15.75 11.45 -19.78
C ALA A 377 16.97 10.76 -20.41
N GLY A 378 16.79 10.19 -21.60
CA GLY A 378 17.87 9.58 -22.36
C GLY A 378 18.96 10.60 -22.70
N ASP A 379 18.57 11.77 -23.20
CA ASP A 379 19.49 12.87 -23.52
C ASP A 379 20.25 13.34 -22.28
N ALA A 380 19.60 13.47 -21.13
CA ALA A 380 20.23 13.84 -19.86
C ALA A 380 21.29 12.82 -19.41
N ILE A 381 21.00 11.52 -19.53
CA ILE A 381 21.96 10.46 -19.18
C ILE A 381 23.15 10.48 -20.15
N ILE A 382 22.90 10.62 -21.45
CA ILE A 382 23.94 10.69 -22.49
C ILE A 382 24.80 11.94 -22.29
N SER A 383 24.21 13.08 -21.93
CA SER A 383 24.92 14.31 -21.59
C SER A 383 25.93 14.11 -20.47
N CYS A 384 25.59 13.37 -19.40
CA CYS A 384 26.57 13.02 -18.37
C CYS A 384 27.69 12.08 -18.83
N VAL A 385 27.49 11.30 -19.90
CA VAL A 385 28.55 10.51 -20.53
C VAL A 385 29.47 11.41 -21.36
N ASP A 386 28.89 12.39 -22.05
CA ASP A 386 29.60 13.32 -22.94
C ASP A 386 30.32 14.46 -22.21
N HIS A 387 29.89 14.75 -20.97
CA HIS A 387 30.44 15.75 -20.07
C HIS A 387 30.94 15.13 -18.76
N PRO A 388 32.09 14.41 -18.76
CA PRO A 388 32.70 13.84 -17.56
C PRO A 388 32.88 14.84 -16.40
N GLU A 389 33.05 16.12 -16.72
CA GLU A 389 33.17 17.21 -15.75
C GLU A 389 31.92 17.37 -14.86
N TYR A 390 30.73 16.92 -15.31
CA TYR A 390 29.51 16.94 -14.49
C TYR A 390 29.58 15.99 -13.29
N LEU A 391 30.50 15.02 -13.33
CA LEU A 391 30.71 14.04 -12.28
C LEU A 391 31.75 14.49 -11.24
N ASP A 392 32.40 15.64 -11.44
CA ASP A 392 33.27 16.21 -10.42
C ASP A 392 32.45 16.97 -9.37
N LEU A 393 32.29 16.33 -8.21
CA LEU A 393 31.45 16.85 -7.13
C LEU A 393 32.26 17.43 -5.96
N SER A 394 33.59 17.56 -6.08
CA SER A 394 34.45 17.93 -4.95
C SER A 394 34.15 19.29 -4.32
N ASP A 395 33.57 20.22 -5.08
CA ASP A 395 33.16 21.55 -4.59
C ASP A 395 31.65 21.67 -4.34
N ARG A 396 30.89 20.58 -4.50
CA ARG A 396 29.43 20.56 -4.36
C ARG A 396 29.02 20.05 -2.98
N TYR A 397 28.03 20.71 -2.38
CA TYR A 397 27.48 20.36 -1.07
C TYR A 397 26.06 19.83 -1.20
N PHE A 398 25.86 18.59 -0.79
CA PHE A 398 24.58 17.88 -0.88
C PHE A 398 23.99 17.63 0.50
N VAL A 399 22.85 18.25 0.80
CA VAL A 399 22.08 17.94 2.02
C VAL A 399 21.16 16.78 1.70
N LEU A 400 21.29 15.67 2.42
CA LEU A 400 20.42 14.49 2.26
C LEU A 400 19.49 14.37 3.46
N LEU A 401 18.22 14.76 3.28
CA LEU A 401 17.16 14.53 4.25
C LEU A 401 16.70 13.07 4.12
N GLY A 402 17.20 12.20 5.01
CA GLY A 402 17.10 10.75 4.90
C GLY A 402 18.32 10.12 4.22
N ALA A 403 19.54 10.44 4.67
CA ALA A 403 20.80 10.00 4.06
C ALA A 403 20.96 8.47 3.93
N GLY A 404 20.36 7.70 4.83
CA GLY A 404 20.35 6.25 4.84
C GLY A 404 19.23 5.60 4.02
N SER A 405 18.43 6.39 3.29
CA SER A 405 17.38 5.91 2.38
C SER A 405 17.96 5.03 1.28
N ALA A 406 17.26 3.94 0.95
CA ALA A 406 17.71 2.98 -0.06
C ALA A 406 17.78 3.56 -1.48
N MET A 407 16.93 4.55 -1.78
CA MET A 407 16.89 5.25 -3.06
C MET A 407 17.70 6.56 -3.05
N GLY A 408 18.34 6.91 -1.93
CA GLY A 408 19.13 8.13 -1.83
C GLY A 408 20.48 7.99 -2.54
N PRO A 409 21.03 9.06 -3.14
CA PRO A 409 22.27 9.00 -3.91
C PRO A 409 23.54 8.95 -3.03
N PHE A 410 23.43 8.64 -1.73
CA PHE A 410 24.54 8.71 -0.77
C PHE A 410 25.79 7.96 -1.25
N LEU A 411 25.64 6.71 -1.69
CA LEU A 411 26.77 5.90 -2.16
C LEU A 411 27.45 6.51 -3.39
N VAL A 412 26.66 7.00 -4.35
CA VAL A 412 27.16 7.62 -5.59
C VAL A 412 27.89 8.92 -5.28
N LEU A 413 27.30 9.78 -4.44
CA LEU A 413 27.89 11.06 -4.04
C LEU A 413 29.22 10.86 -3.31
N MET A 414 29.29 9.93 -2.35
CA MET A 414 30.52 9.63 -1.63
C MET A 414 31.61 9.08 -2.55
N ALA A 415 31.25 8.22 -3.51
CA ALA A 415 32.18 7.65 -4.49
C ALA A 415 32.74 8.69 -5.49
N LEU A 416 31.96 9.73 -5.81
CA LEU A 416 32.35 10.84 -6.69
C LEU A 416 33.04 12.00 -5.94
N GLY A 417 33.29 11.86 -4.63
CA GLY A 417 34.02 12.87 -3.86
C GLY A 417 33.18 14.08 -3.43
N ALA A 418 31.85 13.97 -3.38
CA ALA A 418 30.99 15.06 -2.93
C ALA A 418 31.13 15.40 -1.44
N ASN A 419 30.70 16.60 -1.04
CA ASN A 419 30.54 16.97 0.36
C ASN A 419 29.09 16.70 0.80
N VAL A 420 28.87 15.64 1.57
CA VAL A 420 27.53 15.22 1.96
C VAL A 420 27.19 15.70 3.37
N ILE A 421 26.16 16.53 3.49
CA ILE A 421 25.54 16.88 4.77
C ILE A 421 24.40 15.89 5.05
N ALA A 422 24.65 14.94 5.95
CA ALA A 422 23.74 13.85 6.24
C ALA A 422 22.76 14.20 7.38
N VAL A 423 21.46 14.09 7.09
CA VAL A 423 20.37 14.17 8.06
C VAL A 423 19.67 12.81 8.10
N ASP A 424 19.77 12.10 9.23
CA ASP A 424 19.06 10.84 9.44
C ASP A 424 18.82 10.60 10.94
N LEU A 425 18.02 9.58 11.26
CA LEU A 425 17.62 9.18 12.60
C LEU A 425 18.82 8.96 13.51
N ASP A 426 18.67 9.35 14.77
CA ASP A 426 19.63 9.17 15.86
C ASP A 426 19.67 7.72 16.34
N ARG A 427 20.11 6.81 15.45
CA ARG A 427 20.25 5.38 15.71
C ARG A 427 21.66 4.91 15.35
N ASP A 428 22.33 4.30 16.31
CA ASP A 428 23.74 3.90 16.22
C ASP A 428 24.07 3.11 14.94
N PHE A 429 23.22 2.16 14.54
CA PHE A 429 23.47 1.32 13.36
C PHE A 429 23.45 2.10 12.03
N ILE A 430 22.70 3.20 11.94
CA ILE A 430 22.65 4.05 10.74
C ILE A 430 23.99 4.76 10.61
N TRP A 431 24.44 5.41 11.68
CA TRP A 431 25.68 6.19 11.70
C TRP A 431 26.91 5.32 11.56
N LYS A 432 26.94 4.14 12.21
CA LYS A 432 27.98 3.13 11.98
C LYS A 432 28.13 2.77 10.50
N ARG A 433 27.02 2.64 9.77
CA ARG A 433 27.02 2.36 8.33
C ARG A 433 27.50 3.56 7.51
N LEU A 434 26.91 4.75 7.71
CA LEU A 434 27.21 5.94 6.93
C LEU A 434 28.66 6.40 7.12
N ILE A 435 29.16 6.44 8.36
CA ILE A 435 30.53 6.85 8.69
C ILE A 435 31.54 5.84 8.13
N LYS A 436 31.26 4.54 8.21
CA LYS A 436 32.12 3.51 7.59
C LYS A 436 32.25 3.72 6.08
N ILE A 437 31.14 3.97 5.39
CA ILE A 437 31.16 4.24 3.94
C ILE A 437 31.97 5.51 3.66
N ALA A 438 31.73 6.58 4.43
CA ALA A 438 32.39 7.85 4.22
C ALA A 438 33.92 7.74 4.33
N ARG A 439 34.43 7.09 5.39
CA ARG A 439 35.87 6.85 5.58
C ARG A 439 36.50 6.07 4.42
N LEU A 440 35.78 5.11 3.84
CA LEU A 440 36.25 4.29 2.71
C LEU A 440 36.12 4.98 1.34
N SER A 441 35.49 6.15 1.28
CA SER A 441 35.21 6.87 0.04
C SER A 441 36.09 8.12 -0.10
N SER A 442 36.04 8.78 -1.27
CA SER A 442 36.78 10.04 -1.50
C SER A 442 36.02 11.29 -1.06
N GLY A 443 34.73 11.16 -0.74
CA GLY A 443 33.89 12.28 -0.30
C GLY A 443 34.07 12.64 1.18
N SER A 444 33.39 13.69 1.61
CA SER A 444 33.32 14.09 3.02
C SER A 444 31.89 13.96 3.54
N ILE A 445 31.74 13.73 4.84
CA ILE A 445 30.44 13.69 5.51
C ILE A 445 30.40 14.67 6.68
N THR A 446 29.33 15.47 6.73
CA THR A 446 29.00 16.40 7.81
C THR A 446 27.65 16.03 8.39
N PHE A 447 27.51 15.94 9.71
CA PHE A 447 26.27 15.49 10.35
C PHE A 447 26.07 16.09 11.74
N PRO A 448 24.83 16.16 12.25
CA PRO A 448 24.55 16.76 13.55
C PRO A 448 24.95 15.81 14.69
N LEU A 449 25.42 16.40 15.80
CA LEU A 449 25.71 15.74 17.06
C LEU A 449 24.93 16.38 18.22
N LYS A 450 24.63 15.56 19.23
CA LYS A 450 24.08 15.99 20.53
C LYS A 450 25.10 16.68 21.44
N VAL A 451 26.38 16.36 21.27
CA VAL A 451 27.52 16.90 22.03
C VAL A 451 28.63 17.35 21.08
N PRO A 452 29.58 18.21 21.50
CA PRO A 452 30.76 18.53 20.71
C PRO A 452 31.52 17.28 20.21
N GLN A 453 32.06 17.33 18.98
CA GLN A 453 32.76 16.17 18.40
C GLN A 453 34.00 15.76 19.20
N ASP A 454 34.68 16.70 19.85
CA ASP A 454 35.85 16.48 20.71
C ASP A 454 35.51 15.75 22.03
N GLU A 455 34.25 15.74 22.45
CA GLU A 455 33.77 14.92 23.57
C GLU A 455 33.53 13.46 23.20
N CYS A 456 33.38 13.14 21.90
CA CYS A 456 33.23 11.77 21.42
C CYS A 456 34.61 11.07 21.35
N LYS A 457 35.04 10.43 22.44
CA LYS A 457 36.37 9.79 22.54
C LYS A 457 36.49 8.49 21.75
N THR A 458 35.37 7.79 21.53
CA THR A 458 35.33 6.55 20.75
C THR A 458 34.33 6.65 19.60
N ASP A 459 34.48 5.74 18.62
CA ASP A 459 33.50 5.59 17.54
C ASP A 459 32.09 5.27 18.08
N ASP A 460 31.98 4.48 19.15
CA ASP A 460 30.70 4.17 19.77
C ASP A 460 30.06 5.41 20.42
N ASP A 461 30.85 6.30 21.01
CA ASP A 461 30.35 7.58 21.53
C ASP A 461 29.87 8.48 20.39
N LEU A 462 30.60 8.50 19.28
CA LEU A 462 30.21 9.23 18.08
C LEU A 462 28.88 8.70 17.53
N PHE A 463 28.71 7.39 17.40
CA PHE A 463 27.49 6.78 16.86
C PHE A 463 26.24 7.04 17.73
N LYS A 464 26.39 7.00 19.06
CA LYS A 464 25.30 7.24 20.02
C LYS A 464 24.83 8.70 20.02
N ASN A 465 25.74 9.63 19.77
CA ASN A 465 25.46 11.06 19.77
C ASN A 465 25.12 11.62 18.39
N ALA A 466 25.30 10.84 17.32
CA ALA A 466 25.04 11.24 15.95
C ALA A 466 23.57 11.22 15.57
N GLY A 467 23.21 12.18 14.71
CA GLY A 467 21.93 12.25 14.05
C GLY A 467 20.89 13.08 14.75
N CYS A 468 19.73 13.13 14.11
CA CYS A 468 18.61 13.94 14.53
C CYS A 468 17.31 13.28 14.05
N ASN A 469 16.17 13.95 14.19
CA ASN A 469 14.89 13.36 13.82
C ASN A 469 14.05 14.43 13.12
N LEU A 470 13.69 14.16 11.87
CA LEU A 470 12.91 15.07 11.04
C LEU A 470 11.54 15.41 11.64
N PHE A 471 11.02 14.66 12.61
CA PHE A 471 9.76 15.02 13.27
C PHE A 471 10.01 15.98 14.42
N THR A 472 10.86 15.57 15.36
CA THR A 472 11.03 16.25 16.65
C THR A 472 12.01 17.40 16.59
N HIS A 473 12.86 17.46 15.57
CA HIS A 473 13.93 18.46 15.47
C HIS A 473 13.82 19.32 14.20
N THR A 474 12.67 19.37 13.51
CA THR A 474 12.49 20.12 12.25
C THR A 474 13.03 21.55 12.30
N PRO A 475 12.68 22.39 13.30
CA PRO A 475 13.18 23.76 13.37
C PRO A 475 14.69 23.83 13.63
N MET A 476 15.21 22.93 14.49
CA MET A 476 16.65 22.83 14.79
C MET A 476 17.47 22.42 13.55
N ILE A 477 16.97 21.47 12.76
CA ILE A 477 17.63 21.02 11.52
C ILE A 477 17.68 22.17 10.52
N ARG A 478 16.56 22.89 10.34
CA ARG A 478 16.52 24.08 9.47
C ARG A 478 17.58 25.10 9.89
N ASP A 479 17.62 25.50 11.15
CA ASP A 479 18.56 26.53 11.61
C ASP A 479 20.01 26.08 11.51
N TRP A 480 20.30 24.84 11.90
CA TRP A 480 21.62 24.26 11.73
C TRP A 480 22.07 24.30 10.27
N LEU A 481 21.21 23.91 9.32
CA LEU A 481 21.51 23.96 7.89
C LEU A 481 21.60 25.39 7.33
N LEU A 482 20.93 26.38 7.91
CA LEU A 482 21.08 27.78 7.52
C LEU A 482 22.44 28.34 7.94
N ASP A 483 22.91 27.97 9.13
CA ASP A 483 24.19 28.43 9.71
C ASP A 483 25.41 27.69 9.12
N LEU A 484 25.23 26.43 8.67
CA LEU A 484 26.31 25.56 8.23
C LEU A 484 26.94 25.98 6.88
N TYR A 485 28.27 26.07 6.81
CA TYR A 485 29.02 26.47 5.60
C TYR A 485 28.47 27.74 4.91
N PRO A 486 28.60 28.93 5.54
CA PRO A 486 28.16 30.20 4.96
C PRO A 486 28.75 30.44 3.56
N GLY A 487 27.92 30.89 2.63
CA GLY A 487 28.33 31.21 1.25
C GLY A 487 28.52 30.01 0.31
N LYS A 488 28.39 28.76 0.80
CA LYS A 488 28.39 27.57 -0.06
C LYS A 488 26.97 27.27 -0.58
N ASP A 489 26.88 26.90 -1.86
CA ASP A 489 25.62 26.50 -2.49
C ASP A 489 25.24 25.07 -2.11
N PHE A 490 23.99 24.89 -1.67
CA PHE A 490 23.47 23.59 -1.27
C PHE A 490 22.53 23.02 -2.34
N THR A 491 22.64 21.71 -2.55
CA THR A 491 21.60 20.90 -3.19
C THR A 491 20.92 20.04 -2.13
N VAL A 492 19.63 20.28 -1.87
CA VAL A 492 18.87 19.62 -0.81
C VAL A 492 17.99 18.54 -1.40
N GLY A 493 18.31 17.28 -1.10
CA GLY A 493 17.56 16.11 -1.53
C GLY A 493 16.64 15.56 -0.45
N SER A 494 15.36 15.38 -0.80
CA SER A 494 14.32 14.87 0.10
C SER A 494 14.07 13.37 -0.15
N TYR A 495 14.78 12.51 0.58
CA TYR A 495 14.79 11.05 0.35
C TYR A 495 14.15 10.23 1.48
N ALA A 496 13.77 10.85 2.60
CA ALA A 496 13.10 10.18 3.70
C ALA A 496 11.70 9.70 3.29
N TYR A 497 11.40 8.43 3.59
CA TYR A 497 10.15 7.77 3.24
C TYR A 497 9.61 6.97 4.42
N LEU A 498 8.29 7.02 4.63
CA LEU A 498 7.57 6.26 5.65
C LEU A 498 6.21 5.84 5.09
N ASP A 499 5.53 4.91 5.75
CA ASP A 499 4.21 4.45 5.31
C ASP A 499 3.05 5.25 5.92
N GLY A 500 1.97 5.35 5.15
CA GLY A 500 0.69 5.89 5.60
C GLY A 500 0.78 7.33 6.13
N ALA A 501 0.18 7.59 7.28
CA ALA A 501 0.05 8.93 7.85
C ALA A 501 1.42 9.57 8.21
N ARG A 502 2.42 8.75 8.54
CA ARG A 502 3.78 9.25 8.85
C ARG A 502 4.51 9.77 7.61
N HIS A 503 4.13 9.32 6.41
CA HIS A 503 4.70 9.83 5.17
C HIS A 503 4.39 11.32 4.97
N VAL A 504 3.16 11.72 5.30
CA VAL A 504 2.75 13.13 5.21
C VAL A 504 3.54 13.97 6.20
N GLN A 505 3.70 13.50 7.45
CA GLN A 505 4.49 14.17 8.47
C GLN A 505 5.95 14.36 8.04
N VAL A 506 6.61 13.32 7.52
CA VAL A 506 8.01 13.43 7.07
C VAL A 506 8.16 14.32 5.85
N SER A 507 7.21 14.25 4.92
CA SER A 507 7.22 15.10 3.72
C SER A 507 7.02 16.57 4.08
N LEU A 508 6.14 16.85 5.04
CA LEU A 508 5.89 18.22 5.51
C LEU A 508 7.07 18.78 6.31
N ALA A 509 7.72 17.95 7.13
CA ALA A 509 8.95 18.35 7.82
C ALA A 509 10.08 18.70 6.84
N MET A 510 10.30 17.85 5.83
CA MET A 510 11.27 18.13 4.77
C MET A 510 10.87 19.37 3.96
N ASP A 511 9.57 19.57 3.67
CA ASP A 511 9.08 20.76 2.98
C ASP A 511 9.42 22.03 3.76
N ALA A 512 9.21 22.03 5.08
CA ALA A 512 9.50 23.16 5.95
C ALA A 512 10.98 23.57 5.89
N ILE A 513 11.88 22.59 5.91
CA ILE A 513 13.32 22.80 5.78
C ILE A 513 13.67 23.29 4.36
N CYS A 514 13.15 22.62 3.31
CA CYS A 514 13.42 22.97 1.91
C CYS A 514 12.91 24.37 1.55
N LYS A 515 11.74 24.77 2.06
CA LYS A 515 11.19 26.12 1.88
C LYS A 515 12.21 27.16 2.32
N ASP A 516 12.67 27.08 3.56
CA ASP A 516 13.55 28.08 4.13
C ASP A 516 14.95 28.05 3.51
N LEU A 517 15.51 26.87 3.19
CA LEU A 517 16.78 26.77 2.47
C LEU A 517 16.69 27.33 1.04
N SER A 518 15.59 27.07 0.32
CA SER A 518 15.38 27.62 -1.02
C SER A 518 15.16 29.15 -0.99
N GLU A 519 14.47 29.67 0.02
CA GLU A 519 14.17 31.10 0.13
C GLU A 519 15.34 31.92 0.67
N LYS A 520 16.03 31.41 1.71
CA LYS A 520 17.09 32.14 2.42
C LYS A 520 18.49 31.87 1.88
N ARG A 521 18.74 30.69 1.27
CA ARG A 521 20.05 30.31 0.70
C ARG A 521 20.06 30.09 -0.81
N LYS A 522 18.91 30.20 -1.49
CA LYS A 522 18.76 29.84 -2.90
C LYS A 522 19.24 28.40 -3.20
N ALA A 523 19.06 27.51 -2.23
CA ALA A 523 19.45 26.12 -2.37
C ALA A 523 18.67 25.44 -3.52
N SER A 524 19.37 24.60 -4.29
CA SER A 524 18.75 23.74 -5.29
C SER A 524 18.00 22.62 -4.61
N LEU A 525 16.88 22.16 -5.16
CA LEU A 525 16.08 21.09 -4.57
C LEU A 525 16.10 19.83 -5.46
N ALA A 526 16.19 18.67 -4.83
CA ALA A 526 16.17 17.37 -5.49
C ALA A 526 15.09 16.44 -4.90
N TYR A 527 14.27 15.86 -5.77
CA TYR A 527 13.22 14.91 -5.41
C TYR A 527 13.23 13.68 -6.32
N LEU A 528 12.88 12.54 -5.75
CA LEU A 528 12.51 11.34 -6.50
C LEU A 528 10.99 11.22 -6.53
N CYS A 529 10.42 11.70 -7.63
CA CYS A 529 8.99 11.65 -7.85
C CYS A 529 8.54 10.23 -8.19
N THR A 530 7.35 9.87 -7.71
CA THR A 530 6.75 8.56 -7.99
C THR A 530 6.12 8.56 -9.37
N PRO A 531 6.14 7.45 -10.13
CA PRO A 531 5.37 7.34 -11.35
C PRO A 531 3.87 7.14 -11.03
N THR A 532 3.52 6.85 -9.76
CA THR A 532 2.15 6.61 -9.29
C THR A 532 1.41 7.86 -8.78
N ASP A 533 1.57 8.98 -9.47
CA ASP A 533 0.84 10.23 -9.23
C ASP A 533 0.15 10.72 -10.53
N LEU A 534 -0.57 11.83 -10.48
CA LEU A 534 -1.10 12.52 -11.65
C LEU A 534 -0.03 13.43 -12.26
N HIS A 535 0.34 13.14 -13.50
CA HIS A 535 1.42 13.82 -14.22
C HIS A 535 0.93 14.40 -15.54
N LEU A 536 1.44 15.58 -15.89
CA LEU A 536 1.42 16.03 -17.28
C LEU A 536 2.51 15.26 -18.02
N VAL A 537 2.13 14.60 -19.11
CA VAL A 537 3.04 13.78 -19.91
C VAL A 537 3.23 14.38 -21.30
N PRO A 538 4.35 14.06 -21.99
CA PRO A 538 4.52 14.43 -23.39
C PRO A 538 3.43 13.85 -24.29
N LYS A 539 3.16 14.50 -25.43
CA LYS A 539 2.17 14.05 -26.42
C LYS A 539 2.50 12.67 -26.96
N GLU A 540 3.79 12.39 -27.12
CA GLU A 540 4.33 11.12 -27.61
C GLU A 540 3.98 9.98 -26.65
N ALA A 541 4.04 10.23 -25.34
CA ALA A 541 3.64 9.25 -24.33
C ALA A 541 2.14 8.97 -24.38
N TYR A 542 1.32 10.01 -24.57
CA TYR A 542 -0.13 9.90 -24.76
C TYR A 542 -0.51 9.06 -25.99
N GLU A 543 0.10 9.36 -27.15
CA GLU A 543 -0.17 8.61 -28.38
C GLU A 543 0.32 7.16 -28.30
N ALA A 544 1.46 6.92 -27.64
CA ALA A 544 1.95 5.56 -27.37
C ALA A 544 0.96 4.76 -26.49
N ALA A 545 0.46 5.34 -25.40
CA ALA A 545 -0.54 4.70 -24.53
C ALA A 545 -1.83 4.37 -25.28
N LYS A 546 -2.28 5.25 -26.17
CA LYS A 546 -3.46 5.05 -27.02
C LYS A 546 -3.24 3.95 -28.06
N ALA A 547 -2.08 3.92 -28.72
CA ALA A 547 -1.71 2.86 -29.66
C ALA A 547 -1.62 1.49 -28.97
N ASN A 548 -0.98 1.44 -27.79
CA ASN A 548 -0.88 0.25 -26.97
C ASN A 548 -2.26 -0.22 -26.52
N TYR A 549 -3.15 0.68 -26.08
CA TYR A 549 -4.52 0.29 -25.75
C TYR A 549 -5.27 -0.33 -26.91
N LYS A 550 -5.14 0.20 -28.14
CA LYS A 550 -5.76 -0.39 -29.34
C LYS A 550 -5.26 -1.81 -29.60
N SER A 551 -3.96 -2.05 -29.42
CA SER A 551 -3.37 -3.39 -29.54
C SER A 551 -3.86 -4.34 -28.44
N TYR A 552 -3.75 -3.95 -27.17
CA TYR A 552 -4.05 -4.81 -26.03
C TYR A 552 -5.54 -5.07 -25.84
N SER A 553 -6.42 -4.09 -26.08
CA SER A 553 -7.87 -4.24 -25.94
C SER A 553 -8.47 -5.30 -26.88
N SER A 554 -7.79 -5.60 -27.98
CA SER A 554 -8.18 -6.67 -28.91
C SER A 554 -7.76 -8.08 -28.47
N ARG A 555 -6.87 -8.21 -27.47
CA ARG A 555 -6.42 -9.51 -26.96
C ARG A 555 -7.53 -10.19 -26.18
N ILE A 556 -7.78 -11.47 -26.47
CA ILE A 556 -8.86 -12.27 -25.86
C ILE A 556 -8.81 -12.23 -24.32
N PHE A 557 -7.63 -12.41 -23.73
CA PHE A 557 -7.45 -12.33 -22.28
C PHE A 557 -7.90 -10.97 -21.72
N CYS A 558 -7.48 -9.87 -22.35
CA CYS A 558 -7.82 -8.53 -21.90
C CYS A 558 -9.31 -8.24 -22.05
N MET A 559 -9.93 -8.70 -23.15
CA MET A 559 -11.37 -8.61 -23.36
C MET A 559 -12.15 -9.34 -22.26
N ILE A 560 -11.81 -10.61 -21.99
CA ILE A 560 -12.45 -11.41 -20.95
C ILE A 560 -12.31 -10.73 -19.58
N MET A 561 -11.10 -10.32 -19.20
CA MET A 561 -10.87 -9.70 -17.90
C MET A 561 -11.60 -8.36 -17.74
N ASN A 562 -11.65 -7.54 -18.78
CA ASN A 562 -12.39 -6.29 -18.76
C ASN A 562 -13.91 -6.53 -18.65
N THR A 563 -14.45 -7.46 -19.43
CA THR A 563 -15.89 -7.81 -19.41
C THR A 563 -16.30 -8.43 -18.07
N LEU A 564 -15.57 -9.43 -17.56
CA LEU A 564 -15.87 -10.08 -16.28
C LEU A 564 -15.80 -9.11 -15.10
N SER A 565 -14.91 -8.13 -15.16
CA SER A 565 -14.79 -7.10 -14.12
C SER A 565 -15.76 -5.92 -14.28
N GLN A 566 -16.64 -5.94 -15.30
CA GLN A 566 -17.52 -4.83 -15.65
C GLN A 566 -16.76 -3.51 -15.86
N GLY A 567 -15.59 -3.59 -16.51
CA GLY A 567 -14.73 -2.43 -16.80
C GLY A 567 -13.92 -1.91 -15.61
N LYS A 568 -13.92 -2.61 -14.46
CA LYS A 568 -13.10 -2.22 -13.30
C LYS A 568 -11.61 -2.50 -13.51
N LEU A 569 -11.27 -3.60 -14.19
CA LEU A 569 -9.89 -3.95 -14.55
C LEU A 569 -9.57 -3.49 -15.98
N LEU A 570 -8.29 -3.26 -16.26
CA LEU A 570 -7.78 -2.86 -17.58
C LEU A 570 -8.43 -1.56 -18.10
N ARG A 571 -8.42 -0.52 -17.27
CA ARG A 571 -8.94 0.81 -17.62
C ARG A 571 -7.92 1.52 -18.50
N LYS A 572 -8.38 2.22 -19.54
CA LYS A 572 -7.50 2.95 -20.47
C LYS A 572 -6.58 3.94 -19.74
N ASN A 573 -5.30 3.96 -20.11
CA ASN A 573 -4.29 4.83 -19.49
C ASN A 573 -4.27 6.27 -20.07
N TYR A 574 -5.23 6.63 -20.92
CA TYR A 574 -5.25 7.92 -21.59
C TYR A 574 -6.63 8.58 -21.49
N ARG A 575 -6.65 9.92 -21.52
CA ARG A 575 -7.85 10.76 -21.35
C ARG A 575 -7.98 11.79 -22.47
N ALA A 576 -9.08 12.52 -22.52
CA ALA A 576 -9.16 13.65 -23.44
C ALA A 576 -8.11 14.70 -23.04
N PRO A 577 -7.38 15.31 -23.99
CA PRO A 577 -6.44 16.39 -23.68
C PRO A 577 -7.16 17.58 -23.04
N ILE A 578 -6.49 18.24 -22.11
CA ILE A 578 -6.97 19.48 -21.47
C ILE A 578 -6.56 20.63 -22.39
N LYS A 579 -7.54 21.28 -23.02
CA LYS A 579 -7.31 22.41 -23.93
C LYS A 579 -7.36 23.73 -23.16
N VAL A 580 -6.32 24.55 -23.31
CA VAL A 580 -6.22 25.88 -22.68
C VAL A 580 -5.73 26.86 -23.74
N GLY A 581 -6.64 27.60 -24.34
CA GLY A 581 -6.33 28.40 -25.54
C GLY A 581 -5.90 27.48 -26.68
N ASP A 582 -4.72 27.76 -27.26
CA ASP A 582 -4.11 26.97 -28.34
C ASP A 582 -3.23 25.82 -27.83
N GLU A 583 -3.01 25.71 -26.52
CA GLU A 583 -2.21 24.63 -25.93
C GLU A 583 -3.05 23.42 -25.52
N GLU A 584 -2.47 22.23 -25.66
CA GLU A 584 -3.04 20.98 -25.18
C GLU A 584 -2.11 20.33 -24.14
N PHE A 585 -2.68 19.97 -22.99
CA PHE A 585 -1.99 19.23 -21.94
C PHE A 585 -2.53 17.79 -21.86
N TYR A 586 -1.63 16.82 -21.73
CA TYR A 586 -1.96 15.40 -21.65
C TYR A 586 -1.79 14.92 -20.20
N LEU A 587 -2.89 14.56 -19.56
CA LEU A 587 -2.90 14.12 -18.15
C LEU A 587 -2.94 12.59 -18.06
N LEU A 588 -1.93 12.03 -17.38
CA LEU A 588 -1.87 10.63 -17.01
C LEU A 588 -2.36 10.43 -15.57
N ASN A 589 -3.15 9.37 -15.34
CA ASN A 589 -3.55 8.95 -13.99
C ASN A 589 -2.74 7.75 -13.52
N GLY A 590 -1.62 8.01 -12.85
CA GLY A 590 -0.81 6.99 -12.20
C GLY A 590 -1.28 6.62 -10.78
N ILE A 591 -2.34 7.24 -10.24
CA ILE A 591 -2.72 7.07 -8.84
C ILE A 591 -3.07 5.61 -8.54
N SER A 592 -2.37 5.01 -7.58
CA SER A 592 -2.73 3.72 -7.00
C SER A 592 -3.63 3.94 -5.79
N VAL A 593 -4.87 3.45 -5.87
CA VAL A 593 -5.80 3.44 -4.74
C VAL A 593 -5.22 2.58 -3.62
N ALA A 594 -4.48 1.50 -3.92
CA ALA A 594 -3.86 0.66 -2.89
C ALA A 594 -2.91 1.45 -1.96
N GLN A 595 -2.13 2.40 -2.50
CA GLN A 595 -1.23 3.27 -1.71
C GLN A 595 -1.99 4.27 -0.80
N GLY A 596 -3.18 4.70 -1.23
CA GLY A 596 -4.11 5.49 -0.44
C GLY A 596 -3.83 7.01 -0.40
N PRO A 597 -4.74 7.78 0.23
CA PRO A 597 -4.74 9.24 0.14
C PRO A 597 -3.51 9.90 0.79
N ASN A 598 -2.99 9.35 1.89
CA ASN A 598 -1.82 9.89 2.58
C ASN A 598 -0.56 9.86 1.70
N TYR A 599 -0.36 8.76 0.95
CA TYR A 599 0.77 8.65 0.03
C TYR A 599 0.65 9.67 -1.10
N ALA A 600 -0.54 9.77 -1.70
CA ALA A 600 -0.80 10.74 -2.77
C ALA A 600 -0.59 12.19 -2.30
N LEU A 601 -1.06 12.55 -1.10
CA LEU A 601 -0.84 13.89 -0.54
C LEU A 601 0.65 14.15 -0.26
N ALA A 602 1.36 13.21 0.34
CA ALA A 602 2.79 13.33 0.62
C ALA A 602 3.60 13.65 -0.66
N LYS A 603 3.35 12.90 -1.73
CA LYS A 603 3.99 13.14 -3.04
C LYS A 603 3.54 14.44 -3.70
N ARG A 604 2.25 14.78 -3.58
CA ARG A 604 1.74 16.05 -4.11
C ARG A 604 2.34 17.29 -3.44
N MET A 605 2.62 17.24 -2.13
CA MET A 605 3.31 18.34 -1.44
C MET A 605 4.73 18.56 -1.97
N GLN A 606 5.45 17.48 -2.31
CA GLN A 606 6.77 17.58 -2.96
C GLN A 606 6.67 18.29 -4.31
N HIS A 607 5.66 17.94 -5.13
CA HIS A 607 5.42 18.63 -6.41
C HIS A 607 5.09 20.11 -6.22
N TRP A 608 4.24 20.44 -5.23
CA TRP A 608 3.89 21.82 -4.93
C TRP A 608 5.11 22.65 -4.56
N ARG A 609 5.99 22.14 -3.70
CA ARG A 609 7.24 22.83 -3.36
C ARG A 609 8.15 22.98 -4.55
N ALA A 610 8.29 21.94 -5.36
CA ALA A 610 9.16 21.95 -6.54
C ALA A 610 8.78 23.09 -7.50
N ILE A 611 7.50 23.22 -7.85
CA ILE A 611 7.06 24.28 -8.78
C ILE A 611 7.17 25.69 -8.17
N ILE A 612 6.93 25.84 -6.86
CA ILE A 612 7.07 27.12 -6.14
C ILE A 612 8.54 27.54 -6.04
N ALA A 613 9.43 26.63 -5.67
CA ALA A 613 10.86 26.94 -5.53
C ALA A 613 11.47 27.32 -6.89
N ARG A 614 11.08 26.58 -7.95
CA ARG A 614 11.50 26.89 -9.32
C ARG A 614 10.98 28.24 -9.79
N SER A 615 9.71 28.58 -9.53
CA SER A 615 9.18 29.90 -9.88
C SER A 615 9.85 31.05 -9.12
N LYS A 616 10.50 30.75 -7.99
CA LYS A 616 11.31 31.70 -7.19
C LYS A 616 12.81 31.70 -7.56
N GLY A 617 13.18 31.05 -8.66
CA GLY A 617 14.52 31.09 -9.24
C GLY A 617 15.49 30.04 -8.70
N CYS A 618 15.02 28.99 -8.02
CA CYS A 618 15.88 27.86 -7.62
C CYS A 618 15.97 26.81 -8.73
N ILE A 619 17.09 26.10 -8.84
CA ILE A 619 17.18 24.88 -9.64
C ILE A 619 16.42 23.77 -8.92
N VAL A 620 15.58 23.03 -9.65
CA VAL A 620 14.77 21.96 -9.07
C VAL A 620 14.82 20.70 -9.94
N SER A 621 15.58 19.71 -9.49
CA SER A 621 15.68 18.37 -10.08
C SER A 621 14.60 17.46 -9.48
N SER A 622 13.45 17.37 -10.14
CA SER A 622 12.26 16.66 -9.62
C SER A 622 11.79 15.57 -10.59
N ASN A 623 12.63 14.56 -10.77
CA ASN A 623 12.49 13.58 -11.84
C ASN A 623 11.69 12.34 -11.41
N ILE A 624 10.97 11.74 -12.35
CA ILE A 624 10.19 10.52 -12.10
C ILE A 624 11.14 9.33 -12.05
N ALA A 625 11.14 8.62 -10.92
CA ALA A 625 11.88 7.37 -10.76
C ALA A 625 11.03 6.16 -11.17
N PRO A 626 11.62 5.05 -11.65
CA PRO A 626 10.85 3.91 -12.11
C PRO A 626 10.33 3.07 -10.94
N SER A 627 9.38 2.19 -11.24
CA SER A 627 9.01 1.14 -10.28
C SER A 627 10.22 0.25 -10.03
N THR A 628 10.70 0.25 -8.80
CA THR A 628 11.96 -0.38 -8.40
C THR A 628 11.68 -1.54 -7.47
N SER A 629 12.30 -2.71 -7.69
CA SER A 629 12.13 -3.93 -6.88
C SER A 629 12.85 -3.85 -5.53
N THR A 630 12.56 -2.82 -4.73
CA THR A 630 13.15 -2.66 -3.40
C THR A 630 12.59 -3.70 -2.42
N VAL A 631 13.38 -4.07 -1.41
CA VAL A 631 12.94 -4.97 -0.33
C VAL A 631 11.63 -4.50 0.32
N SER A 632 11.44 -3.19 0.47
CA SER A 632 10.22 -2.59 1.03
C SER A 632 9.00 -2.71 0.13
N VAL A 633 9.12 -3.10 -1.13
CA VAL A 633 7.98 -3.38 -2.02
C VAL A 633 7.74 -4.88 -2.15
N VAL A 634 8.81 -5.67 -2.39
CA VAL A 634 8.70 -7.11 -2.63
C VAL A 634 8.38 -7.95 -1.39
N HIS A 635 8.52 -7.39 -0.18
CA HIS A 635 8.08 -8.08 1.05
C HIS A 635 6.57 -8.41 1.05
N ASN A 636 5.76 -7.65 0.30
CA ASN A 636 4.37 -7.98 0.06
C ASN A 636 4.26 -8.92 -1.14
N ARG A 637 3.94 -10.20 -0.88
CA ARG A 637 3.89 -11.25 -1.90
C ARG A 637 2.98 -10.94 -3.08
N THR A 638 1.84 -10.28 -2.84
CA THR A 638 0.91 -9.92 -3.92
C THR A 638 1.51 -8.89 -4.85
N PHE A 639 2.22 -7.89 -4.31
CA PHE A 639 2.94 -6.92 -5.14
C PHE A 639 4.10 -7.55 -5.89
N ALA A 640 4.85 -8.46 -5.25
CA ALA A 640 5.91 -9.21 -5.93
C ALA A 640 5.37 -10.01 -7.12
N TRP A 641 4.27 -10.76 -6.95
CA TRP A 641 3.64 -11.49 -8.05
C TRP A 641 3.09 -10.56 -9.14
N ALA A 642 2.54 -9.40 -8.76
CA ALA A 642 2.10 -8.42 -9.75
C ALA A 642 3.29 -7.89 -10.57
N TYR A 643 4.44 -7.60 -9.95
CA TYR A 643 5.63 -7.10 -10.63
C TYR A 643 6.17 -8.11 -11.65
N GLU A 644 6.13 -9.40 -11.35
CA GLU A 644 6.51 -10.46 -12.31
C GLU A 644 5.53 -10.59 -13.49
N GLY A 645 4.26 -10.22 -13.29
CA GLY A 645 3.23 -10.25 -14.34
C GLY A 645 3.17 -8.98 -15.18
N MET A 646 3.59 -7.82 -14.64
CA MET A 646 3.52 -6.51 -15.28
C MET A 646 4.23 -6.42 -16.65
N PRO A 647 5.39 -7.07 -16.88
CA PRO A 647 6.05 -7.08 -18.19
C PRO A 647 5.20 -7.65 -19.33
N TYR A 648 4.08 -8.33 -19.04
CA TYR A 648 3.10 -8.70 -20.07
C TYR A 648 2.47 -7.48 -20.75
N PHE A 649 2.38 -6.34 -20.04
CA PHE A 649 1.81 -5.10 -20.55
C PHE A 649 2.94 -4.17 -21.00
N GLU A 650 3.49 -4.40 -22.18
CA GLU A 650 4.55 -3.56 -22.73
C GLU A 650 4.16 -2.06 -22.73
N PRO A 651 5.10 -1.14 -22.46
CA PRO A 651 6.55 -1.36 -22.29
C PRO A 651 7.01 -1.41 -20.82
N TYR A 652 6.24 -2.02 -19.90
CA TYR A 652 6.66 -2.09 -18.49
C TYR A 652 8.01 -2.79 -18.29
N GLU A 653 8.86 -2.18 -17.46
CA GLU A 653 10.08 -2.78 -16.94
C GLU A 653 10.26 -2.41 -15.46
N ILE A 654 10.64 -3.39 -14.64
CA ILE A 654 10.90 -3.21 -13.21
C ILE A 654 12.41 -3.20 -13.01
N PHE A 655 12.93 -2.15 -12.39
CA PHE A 655 14.36 -1.91 -12.28
C PHE A 655 14.93 -2.31 -10.91
N ALA A 656 16.19 -2.72 -10.91
CA ALA A 656 16.96 -2.93 -9.69
C ALA A 656 17.27 -1.57 -9.01
N PRO A 657 17.32 -1.52 -7.67
CA PRO A 657 17.62 -0.29 -6.93
C PRO A 657 18.93 0.39 -7.35
N GLU A 658 19.96 -0.40 -7.65
CA GLU A 658 21.27 0.08 -8.06
C GLU A 658 21.22 0.80 -9.41
N THR A 659 20.46 0.25 -10.37
CA THR A 659 20.21 0.88 -11.67
C THR A 659 19.46 2.19 -11.50
N SER A 660 18.35 2.17 -10.76
CA SER A 660 17.54 3.37 -10.50
C SER A 660 18.39 4.46 -9.82
N ASN A 661 19.17 4.10 -8.80
CA ASN A 661 20.03 5.06 -8.10
C ASN A 661 21.07 5.70 -9.01
N ALA A 662 21.74 4.91 -9.84
CA ALA A 662 22.75 5.40 -10.77
C ALA A 662 22.14 6.33 -11.83
N VAL A 663 21.02 5.93 -12.45
CA VAL A 663 20.34 6.73 -13.48
C VAL A 663 19.78 8.02 -12.90
N MET A 664 19.08 7.96 -11.76
CA MET A 664 18.52 9.16 -11.14
C MET A 664 19.61 10.12 -10.67
N SER A 665 20.78 9.61 -10.26
CA SER A 665 21.94 10.45 -9.95
C SER A 665 22.51 11.12 -11.20
N ALA A 666 22.62 10.41 -12.33
CA ALA A 666 23.06 10.99 -13.59
C ALA A 666 22.14 12.13 -14.03
N ILE A 667 20.82 11.93 -13.99
CA ILE A 667 19.85 12.98 -14.34
C ILE A 667 19.96 14.18 -13.39
N LEU A 668 20.14 13.95 -12.08
CA LEU A 668 20.39 15.03 -11.12
C LEU A 668 21.65 15.83 -11.49
N PHE A 669 22.74 15.18 -11.87
CA PHE A 669 23.97 15.86 -12.25
C PHE A 669 23.80 16.67 -13.53
N ASN A 670 23.09 16.15 -14.52
CA ASN A 670 22.72 16.93 -15.71
C ASN A 670 21.89 18.16 -15.32
N ASP A 671 20.87 18.00 -14.48
CA ASP A 671 19.97 19.08 -14.07
C ASP A 671 20.66 20.22 -13.31
N LEU A 672 21.73 19.91 -12.56
CA LEU A 672 22.51 20.89 -11.82
C LEU A 672 23.53 21.65 -12.68
N ASN A 673 23.93 21.09 -13.83
CA ASN A 673 25.01 21.62 -14.65
C ASN A 673 24.55 22.16 -16.01
N ASP A 674 23.54 21.55 -16.65
CA ASP A 674 23.05 21.97 -17.97
C ASP A 674 22.12 23.19 -17.85
N PRO A 675 22.50 24.37 -18.37
CA PRO A 675 21.66 25.56 -18.36
C PRO A 675 20.38 25.41 -19.22
N LYS A 676 20.32 24.42 -20.12
CA LYS A 676 19.13 24.11 -20.93
C LYS A 676 18.18 23.14 -20.24
N SER A 677 18.58 22.48 -19.14
CA SER A 677 17.68 21.60 -18.40
C SER A 677 16.45 22.36 -17.95
N VAL A 678 15.29 21.69 -17.96
CA VAL A 678 14.05 22.26 -17.42
C VAL A 678 14.11 22.43 -15.90
N ALA A 679 15.03 21.76 -15.21
CA ALA A 679 15.31 21.99 -13.80
C ALA A 679 15.83 23.41 -13.56
N ASN A 680 16.51 24.00 -14.55
CA ASN A 680 16.95 25.38 -14.50
C ASN A 680 15.74 26.33 -14.68
N PRO A 681 15.50 27.26 -13.74
CA PRO A 681 14.34 28.15 -13.79
C PRO A 681 14.37 29.12 -14.99
N LYS A 682 15.53 29.32 -15.64
CA LYS A 682 15.66 30.16 -16.84
C LYS A 682 15.05 29.50 -18.08
N THR A 683 14.98 28.17 -18.11
CA THR A 683 14.30 27.41 -19.18
C THR A 683 12.80 27.64 -19.05
N LYS A 684 12.13 28.09 -20.11
CA LYS A 684 10.70 28.38 -20.05
C LYS A 684 9.88 27.10 -20.20
N VAL A 685 8.82 26.99 -19.40
CA VAL A 685 7.77 25.97 -19.52
C VAL A 685 6.43 26.69 -19.57
N SER A 686 5.46 26.18 -20.34
CA SER A 686 4.17 26.85 -20.48
C SER A 686 3.29 26.66 -19.25
N ASN A 687 3.42 25.52 -18.57
CA ASN A 687 2.81 25.26 -17.28
C ASN A 687 3.86 24.76 -16.26
N PRO A 688 3.86 25.22 -14.99
CA PRO A 688 4.82 24.77 -13.98
C PRO A 688 4.83 23.25 -13.76
N ASN A 689 3.69 22.57 -13.93
CA ASN A 689 3.61 21.12 -13.78
C ASN A 689 4.31 20.35 -14.92
N GLN A 690 4.70 21.02 -16.02
CA GLN A 690 5.52 20.39 -17.05
C GLN A 690 6.95 20.10 -16.58
N LEU A 691 7.39 20.66 -15.44
CA LEU A 691 8.65 20.29 -14.81
C LEU A 691 8.79 18.77 -14.67
N PHE A 692 7.68 18.08 -14.37
CA PHE A 692 7.68 16.65 -14.15
C PHE A 692 7.57 15.83 -15.45
N SER A 693 7.30 16.46 -16.61
CA SER A 693 7.11 15.79 -17.90
C SER A 693 8.41 15.40 -18.59
N TYR A 694 9.50 16.08 -18.25
CA TYR A 694 10.82 15.88 -18.82
C TYR A 694 11.66 14.99 -17.90
N ASN A 695 12.76 14.46 -18.44
CA ASN A 695 13.76 13.69 -17.70
C ASN A 695 13.15 12.54 -16.88
N SER A 696 12.04 11.98 -17.38
CA SER A 696 11.22 11.01 -16.67
C SER A 696 11.64 9.57 -16.98
N PHE A 697 12.10 8.86 -15.94
CA PHE A 697 12.35 7.43 -15.97
C PHE A 697 11.16 6.68 -15.37
N HIS A 698 10.05 6.60 -16.09
CA HIS A 698 8.79 6.07 -15.54
C HIS A 698 8.63 4.54 -15.65
N GLY A 699 9.62 3.82 -16.20
CA GLY A 699 9.60 2.36 -16.34
C GLY A 699 8.47 1.84 -17.22
N GLY A 700 8.10 2.61 -18.26
CA GLY A 700 7.03 2.25 -19.21
C GLY A 700 5.61 2.61 -18.78
N LEU A 701 5.40 2.98 -17.51
CA LEU A 701 4.07 3.25 -16.94
C LEU A 701 3.26 4.27 -17.74
N TRP A 702 3.89 5.32 -18.25
CA TRP A 702 3.22 6.40 -18.98
C TRP A 702 2.76 5.99 -20.37
N ARG A 703 3.48 5.05 -20.99
CA ARG A 703 3.26 4.57 -22.36
C ARG A 703 2.42 3.29 -22.40
N ALA A 704 2.16 2.67 -21.24
CA ALA A 704 1.37 1.45 -21.14
C ALA A 704 -0.11 1.66 -21.55
N ALA A 705 -0.75 0.58 -22.00
CA ALA A 705 -2.15 0.56 -22.43
C ALA A 705 -3.16 0.91 -21.32
N TYR A 706 -2.88 0.47 -20.09
CA TYR A 706 -3.84 0.49 -18.98
C TYR A 706 -3.31 1.23 -17.76
N GLU A 707 -4.22 1.85 -16.99
CA GLU A 707 -3.88 2.49 -15.71
C GLU A 707 -3.26 1.45 -14.76
N VAL A 708 -2.18 1.82 -14.06
CA VAL A 708 -1.45 0.93 -13.13
C VAL A 708 -2.35 0.33 -12.04
N ASP A 709 -3.35 1.08 -11.58
CA ASP A 709 -4.33 0.66 -10.57
C ASP A 709 -5.36 -0.36 -11.10
N SER A 710 -5.33 -0.66 -12.39
CA SER A 710 -6.27 -1.58 -13.05
C SER A 710 -5.61 -2.85 -13.58
N ILE A 711 -4.29 -2.99 -13.43
CA ILE A 711 -3.51 -4.15 -13.90
C ILE A 711 -3.00 -5.06 -12.78
N GLY A 712 -3.16 -4.68 -11.50
CA GLY A 712 -2.57 -5.42 -10.38
C GLY A 712 -3.05 -6.87 -10.32
N GLU A 713 -4.36 -7.09 -10.21
CA GLU A 713 -4.95 -8.43 -10.13
C GLU A 713 -4.74 -9.24 -11.41
N THR A 714 -4.82 -8.59 -12.58
CA THR A 714 -4.58 -9.25 -13.87
C THR A 714 -3.12 -9.69 -14.02
N SER A 715 -2.16 -8.89 -13.54
CA SER A 715 -0.73 -9.25 -13.54
C SER A 715 -0.46 -10.45 -12.64
N VAL A 716 -1.07 -10.51 -11.45
CA VAL A 716 -0.96 -11.68 -10.57
C VAL A 716 -1.52 -12.93 -11.24
N LEU A 717 -2.67 -12.83 -11.92
CA LEU A 717 -3.24 -13.95 -12.67
C LEU A 717 -2.34 -14.39 -13.83
N ILE A 718 -1.74 -13.45 -14.56
CA ILE A 718 -0.79 -13.76 -15.64
C ILE A 718 0.43 -14.50 -15.10
N TYR A 719 0.98 -14.04 -13.97
CA TYR A 719 2.11 -14.70 -13.31
C TYR A 719 1.77 -16.15 -12.94
N PHE A 720 0.65 -16.38 -12.26
CA PHE A 720 0.23 -17.73 -11.90
C PHE A 720 -0.13 -18.58 -13.11
N TRP A 721 -0.77 -18.01 -14.13
CA TRP A 721 -1.06 -18.72 -15.38
C TRP A 721 0.23 -19.21 -16.03
N ARG A 722 1.26 -18.36 -16.15
CA ARG A 722 2.57 -18.75 -16.68
C ARG A 722 3.24 -19.83 -15.83
N ALA A 723 3.20 -19.70 -14.50
CA ALA A 723 3.81 -20.65 -13.58
C ALA A 723 3.08 -22.01 -13.52
N SER A 724 1.75 -22.03 -13.76
CA SER A 724 0.90 -23.21 -13.65
C SER A 724 0.46 -23.80 -14.99
N ALA A 725 0.76 -23.16 -16.12
CA ALA A 725 0.36 -23.61 -17.45
C ALA A 725 0.77 -25.06 -17.73
N SER A 726 1.97 -25.46 -17.31
CA SER A 726 2.45 -26.84 -17.44
C SER A 726 1.65 -27.83 -16.58
N TYR A 727 1.24 -27.41 -15.38
CA TYR A 727 0.47 -28.23 -14.44
C TYR A 727 -1.00 -28.36 -14.84
N ILE A 728 -1.62 -27.27 -15.29
CA ILE A 728 -2.98 -27.26 -15.81
C ILE A 728 -3.03 -28.05 -17.11
N ALA A 729 -2.06 -27.89 -18.01
CA ALA A 729 -1.96 -28.72 -19.20
C ALA A 729 -1.87 -30.20 -18.82
N PHE A 730 -1.03 -30.57 -17.84
CA PHE A 730 -0.94 -31.94 -17.35
C PHE A 730 -2.26 -32.47 -16.77
N VAL A 731 -2.97 -31.68 -15.95
CA VAL A 731 -4.25 -32.09 -15.35
C VAL A 731 -5.35 -32.20 -16.40
N VAL A 732 -5.45 -31.25 -17.34
CA VAL A 732 -6.42 -31.29 -18.44
C VAL A 732 -6.12 -32.45 -19.38
N LEU A 733 -4.84 -32.69 -19.72
CA LEU A 733 -4.44 -33.85 -20.52
C LEU A 733 -4.78 -35.15 -19.77
N SER A 734 -4.51 -35.22 -18.47
CA SER A 734 -4.84 -36.39 -17.63
C SER A 734 -6.36 -36.60 -17.52
N TYR A 735 -7.14 -35.53 -17.44
CA TYR A 735 -8.60 -35.57 -17.42
C TYR A 735 -9.18 -35.98 -18.78
N LEU A 736 -8.66 -35.43 -19.88
CA LEU A 736 -9.03 -35.84 -21.24
C LEU A 736 -8.64 -37.29 -21.52
N VAL A 737 -7.45 -37.71 -21.11
CA VAL A 737 -7.00 -39.11 -21.19
C VAL A 737 -7.86 -40.02 -20.32
N PHE A 738 -8.20 -39.58 -19.10
CA PHE A 738 -9.12 -40.31 -18.23
C PHE A 738 -10.48 -40.46 -18.89
N TRP A 739 -11.10 -39.40 -19.41
CA TRP A 739 -12.42 -39.46 -20.04
C TRP A 739 -12.45 -40.17 -21.39
N CYS A 740 -11.40 -40.01 -22.22
CA CYS A 740 -11.24 -40.80 -23.46
C CYS A 740 -11.11 -42.30 -23.17
N ASN A 741 -10.57 -42.68 -22.01
CA ASN A 741 -10.51 -44.08 -21.58
C ASN A 741 -11.75 -44.51 -20.76
N TYR A 742 -12.42 -43.59 -20.07
CA TYR A 742 -13.64 -43.84 -19.30
C TYR A 742 -14.81 -44.21 -20.23
N GLY A 743 -14.90 -43.58 -21.41
CA GLY A 743 -15.86 -43.97 -22.45
C GLY A 743 -15.64 -45.38 -23.00
N LYS A 744 -14.40 -45.89 -22.98
CA LYS A 744 -14.08 -47.26 -23.39
C LYS A 744 -14.40 -48.32 -22.32
N LEU A 745 -14.43 -47.95 -21.05
CA LEU A 745 -14.75 -48.85 -19.93
C LEU A 745 -16.25 -49.12 -19.76
N PHE A 746 -17.12 -48.30 -20.36
CA PHE A 746 -18.59 -48.41 -20.25
C PHE A 746 -19.31 -48.71 -21.59
N GLY A 747 -18.60 -49.18 -22.62
CA GLY A 747 -19.24 -49.82 -23.78
C GLY A 747 -20.12 -48.93 -24.65
N LEU A 748 -19.82 -47.62 -24.76
CA LEU A 748 -20.47 -46.75 -25.76
C LEU A 748 -19.64 -46.69 -27.03
N THR A 749 -19.48 -47.83 -27.69
CA THR A 749 -19.17 -47.90 -29.13
C THR A 749 -20.22 -48.79 -29.76
N GLN A 750 -20.98 -48.21 -30.68
CA GLN A 750 -22.01 -48.86 -31.49
C GLN A 750 -21.52 -50.22 -32.03
N GLU A 751 -22.19 -51.29 -31.61
CA GLU A 751 -22.53 -52.37 -32.53
C GLU A 751 -23.99 -52.14 -32.94
N GLU A 752 -24.20 -51.86 -34.22
CA GLU A 752 -25.29 -52.45 -35.00
C GLU A 752 -25.02 -52.16 -36.48
N ALA A 753 -24.65 -53.23 -37.18
CA ALA A 753 -24.87 -53.41 -38.61
C ALA A 753 -26.32 -53.81 -38.85
#